data_AF-A0A8H6V0H8-F1
#
_entry.id   AF-A0A8H6V0H8-F1
#
_cell.length_a   1.000
_cell.length_b   1.000
_cell.length_c   1.000
_cell.angle_alpha   90.00
_cell.angle_beta   90.00
_cell.angle_gamma   90.00
#
_symmetry.space_group_name_H-M   'P 1'
#
loop_
_entity.id
_entity.type
_entity.pdbx_description
1 polymer ?
#
loop_
_entity_poly.entity_id
_entity_poly.type
_entity_poly.pdbx_seq_one_letter_code
_entity_poly.pdbx_strand_id
1 'polypeptide(L)'
;MAPPTLLLLSLGFLFSILAHADDEYFSVGDLSQYTTDGVPTPVLTGSVIEITAVGDPAENGILAFLSPDMQTSLKSTMDSDCAADIDSKCYQEVLDVLEGTGRTLQSRSLNPPALEPRILPYLGAGAMAIIGFIIAKVYRDDKVVPVPIKIPPAHTGGLFQPGNRYRHQQDTATGLPATITTFASAGNGASAGDMGIQLDSTVAAHLQTLLSGSDNSNCDIGADFFSSSSLRSRSLDMASVICGAENILADGIGRDGYPNWLLMNHGNFPWTNAELVAGVNTVVQWALTQADRLNPAISASHLHGLAVGAFALSWLYFTNGAITTNNVIPAASLQGGRAKRRQRPNAALRQQIAVASYINPLGDPAAWNRLIAYDALDSNWQGVIQRASAAGKTVLGYVRTGYLGVSVQKFQTRLGSGNLADWTAQIEEDVDMWYKLYGDNIGGIFFDEGWPECGDNNEYADMYNPEPRIAYSILLRDTMDTLLTFELNYDSYINSYTPNDWTPSDPRKLWHIVYNVPESAVSEVASLAKERGVGFLQLTDDSLPNPYDTLPADSYVQSMMNAISGGSPLNTDAASWTSGGAAGAVSGLSVVTSDYSSAQLSWNGASNALGYHVYSGDSVVASVPSSMTTITIGGLASGTSYMFHVSAVGGGGSLGSASNTVTVNTESLPGGKTVVNYDSSPSATSTTIQADILVPYSFVRLYLWDSVGCDFDTDPGWSVNFNIDHYVCTHYMVEGTTLYKYNGVLPEGSTAPPWSWEVVSTITLDITGYTYKWTLPLGTSTFDTSKFVVQAQGYNPLTNAFEPDPTAYDCEGSTMCTTPDFVKWCDQAVNTLQRNDQPSYFATSANESGINLSGNCWGDQTRGCGVFIQGDAHCSISGNDMWNDYQNIRNIGGCKRCGSFHREDGSLITINYVYSCDNHW
;
A
#
# COMPACT_ATOMS: atom_id res chain seq x y z
N MET A 1 16.94 -47.99 30.76
CA MET A 1 16.67 -47.48 32.12
C MET A 1 16.16 -46.07 31.98
N ALA A 2 14.86 -45.85 32.19
CA ALA A 2 14.24 -44.53 32.18
C ALA A 2 14.09 -44.05 33.65
N PRO A 3 14.39 -42.76 33.95
CA PRO A 3 14.29 -42.20 35.30
C PRO A 3 12.85 -41.67 35.57
N PRO A 4 12.54 -41.21 36.80
CA PRO A 4 11.19 -41.16 37.40
C PRO A 4 10.29 -40.01 36.90
N THR A 5 10.57 -39.46 35.72
CA THR A 5 9.86 -38.32 35.11
C THR A 5 8.46 -38.64 34.58
N LEU A 6 8.07 -39.92 34.44
CA LEU A 6 6.71 -40.28 34.00
C LEU A 6 5.63 -39.95 35.05
N LEU A 7 5.97 -39.97 36.35
CA LEU A 7 5.00 -39.91 37.46
C LEU A 7 4.37 -38.51 37.68
N LEU A 8 4.92 -37.45 37.08
CA LEU A 8 4.39 -36.07 37.18
C LEU A 8 3.69 -35.61 35.88
N LEU A 9 3.92 -36.30 34.76
CA LEU A 9 3.26 -36.04 33.47
C LEU A 9 1.80 -36.54 33.46
N SER A 10 1.48 -37.55 34.27
CA SER A 10 0.15 -38.15 34.40
C SER A 10 -0.85 -37.27 35.16
N LEU A 11 -0.42 -36.50 36.18
CA LEU A 11 -1.33 -35.61 36.93
C LEU A 11 -1.73 -34.34 36.15
N GLY A 12 -0.87 -33.81 35.28
CA GLY A 12 -1.15 -32.58 34.52
C GLY A 12 -2.23 -32.73 33.45
N PHE A 13 -2.34 -33.91 32.84
CA PHE A 13 -3.37 -34.20 31.85
C PHE A 13 -4.76 -34.36 32.51
N LEU A 14 -4.84 -34.91 33.72
CA LEU A 14 -6.10 -35.05 34.47
C LEU A 14 -6.68 -33.71 34.93
N PHE A 15 -5.85 -32.77 35.39
CA PHE A 15 -6.35 -31.45 35.83
C PHE A 15 -6.73 -30.52 34.67
N SER A 16 -6.16 -30.71 33.49
CA SER A 16 -6.54 -29.93 32.30
C SER A 16 -7.92 -30.34 31.77
N ILE A 17 -8.32 -31.61 31.96
CA ILE A 17 -9.65 -32.11 31.63
C ILE A 17 -10.66 -31.77 32.75
N LEU A 18 -10.23 -31.75 34.03
CA LEU A 18 -11.08 -31.36 35.15
C LEU A 18 -11.26 -29.84 35.31
N ALA A 19 -10.37 -29.00 34.79
CA ALA A 19 -10.47 -27.54 34.89
C ALA A 19 -11.38 -26.87 33.85
N HIS A 20 -11.98 -27.65 32.94
CA HIS A 20 -12.89 -27.17 31.89
C HIS A 20 -14.30 -27.79 31.93
N ALA A 21 -14.66 -28.46 33.03
CA ALA A 21 -16.00 -28.99 33.23
C ALA A 21 -16.61 -28.36 34.50
N ASP A 22 -17.59 -27.47 34.32
CA ASP A 22 -18.65 -27.33 35.31
C ASP A 22 -19.38 -28.68 35.37
N ASP A 23 -19.18 -29.44 36.45
CA ASP A 23 -19.89 -30.68 36.82
C ASP A 23 -20.40 -31.58 35.66
N GLU A 24 -19.50 -32.16 34.84
CA GLU A 24 -19.86 -33.35 34.04
C GLU A 24 -18.72 -34.40 34.05
N TYR A 25 -19.11 -35.65 34.34
CA TYR A 25 -18.24 -36.82 34.39
C TYR A 25 -17.58 -37.10 33.03
N PHE A 26 -16.29 -37.48 33.04
CA PHE A 26 -15.63 -38.06 31.86
C PHE A 26 -16.36 -39.34 31.42
N SER A 27 -17.20 -39.23 30.39
CA SER A 27 -18.03 -40.34 29.91
C SER A 27 -17.26 -41.16 28.86
N VAL A 28 -16.76 -42.32 29.27
CA VAL A 28 -16.08 -43.28 28.39
C VAL A 28 -17.04 -44.02 27.44
N GLY A 29 -18.33 -43.67 27.38
CA GLY A 29 -19.34 -44.39 26.56
C GLY A 29 -19.56 -45.87 26.99
N ASP A 30 -20.25 -46.65 26.14
CA ASP A 30 -20.54 -48.07 26.36
C ASP A 30 -19.25 -48.91 26.35
N LEU A 31 -19.10 -49.87 27.26
CA LEU A 31 -17.92 -50.75 27.32
C LEU A 31 -17.82 -51.70 26.12
N SER A 32 -18.96 -52.05 25.50
CA SER A 32 -19.03 -52.96 24.34
C SER A 32 -18.28 -52.45 23.10
N GLN A 33 -18.02 -51.13 23.03
CA GLN A 33 -17.29 -50.52 21.91
C GLN A 33 -15.76 -50.72 22.02
N TYR A 34 -15.25 -51.12 23.18
CA TYR A 34 -13.82 -51.30 23.44
C TYR A 34 -13.37 -52.76 23.48
N THR A 35 -14.29 -53.71 23.32
CA THR A 35 -13.98 -55.13 23.20
C THR A 35 -14.30 -55.60 21.79
N THR A 36 -13.54 -56.58 21.29
CA THR A 36 -13.79 -57.17 19.96
C THR A 36 -13.85 -58.67 20.08
N ASP A 37 -15.01 -59.26 19.83
CA ASP A 37 -15.16 -60.71 19.74
C ASP A 37 -14.51 -61.24 18.46
N GLY A 38 -13.62 -62.21 18.60
CA GLY A 38 -13.08 -62.98 17.47
C GLY A 38 -11.84 -62.42 16.77
N VAL A 39 -11.17 -61.39 17.32
CA VAL A 39 -9.87 -60.95 16.80
C VAL A 39 -8.76 -61.88 17.33
N PRO A 40 -7.96 -62.54 16.46
CA PRO A 40 -6.92 -63.47 16.89
C PRO A 40 -5.84 -62.79 17.74
N THR A 41 -5.68 -63.25 19.00
CA THR A 41 -4.66 -62.73 19.91
C THR A 41 -3.25 -63.18 19.50
N PRO A 42 -2.28 -62.26 19.33
CA PRO A 42 -0.90 -62.62 19.07
C PRO A 42 -0.26 -63.30 20.29
N VAL A 43 0.66 -64.24 20.05
CA VAL A 43 1.40 -64.91 21.12
C VAL A 43 2.50 -63.97 21.63
N LEU A 44 2.27 -63.36 22.80
CA LEU A 44 3.19 -62.43 23.46
C LEU A 44 3.83 -63.07 24.70
N THR A 45 5.12 -62.84 24.94
CA THR A 45 5.89 -63.38 26.08
C THR A 45 6.62 -62.27 26.84
N GLY A 46 6.81 -62.43 28.15
CA GLY A 46 7.40 -61.39 28.99
C GLY A 46 6.42 -60.25 29.26
N SER A 47 6.89 -59.10 29.72
CA SER A 47 6.06 -57.94 30.08
C SER A 47 5.81 -57.03 28.87
N VAL A 48 5.00 -57.49 27.89
CA VAL A 48 4.81 -56.82 26.59
C VAL A 48 3.38 -56.30 26.41
N ILE A 49 3.28 -55.11 25.80
CA ILE A 49 2.03 -54.52 25.29
C ILE A 49 2.22 -54.29 23.80
N GLU A 50 1.36 -54.87 22.96
CA GLU A 50 1.40 -54.68 21.50
C GLU A 50 0.24 -53.78 21.05
N ILE A 51 0.53 -52.76 20.24
CA ILE A 51 -0.47 -51.85 19.64
C ILE A 51 -0.51 -52.06 18.12
N THR A 52 -1.71 -52.19 17.55
CA THR A 52 -1.93 -52.38 16.11
C THR A 52 -3.19 -51.68 15.63
N ALA A 53 -3.39 -51.52 14.33
CA ALA A 53 -4.68 -51.14 13.74
C ALA A 53 -5.11 -52.18 12.70
N VAL A 54 -6.41 -52.30 12.44
CA VAL A 54 -6.94 -53.09 11.33
C VAL A 54 -7.41 -52.11 10.26
N GLY A 55 -6.65 -51.99 9.17
CA GLY A 55 -6.89 -50.96 8.14
C GLY A 55 -6.39 -49.58 8.57
N ASP A 56 -7.02 -48.51 8.07
CA ASP A 56 -6.65 -47.13 8.41
C ASP A 56 -7.00 -46.84 9.89
N PRO A 57 -6.03 -46.46 10.74
CA PRO A 57 -6.28 -46.14 12.15
C PRO A 57 -7.18 -44.91 12.35
N ALA A 58 -7.21 -43.96 11.41
CA ALA A 58 -8.09 -42.80 11.46
C ALA A 58 -9.57 -43.16 11.20
N GLU A 59 -9.82 -44.32 10.57
CA GLU A 59 -11.18 -44.79 10.27
C GLU A 59 -11.63 -45.94 11.19
N ASN A 60 -10.71 -46.83 11.59
CA ASN A 60 -11.06 -48.09 12.28
C ASN A 60 -10.61 -48.14 13.75
N GLY A 61 -9.78 -47.20 14.18
CA GLY A 61 -9.27 -47.12 15.54
C GLY A 61 -8.09 -48.07 15.78
N ILE A 62 -7.64 -48.13 17.03
CA ILE A 62 -6.42 -48.83 17.46
C ILE A 62 -6.79 -50.03 18.34
N LEU A 63 -6.02 -51.11 18.28
CA LEU A 63 -6.13 -52.30 19.12
C LEU A 63 -4.89 -52.44 20.01
N ALA A 64 -5.09 -52.80 21.27
CA ALA A 64 -4.02 -53.09 22.22
C ALA A 64 -4.12 -54.53 22.76
N PHE A 65 -3.00 -55.24 22.76
CA PHE A 65 -2.87 -56.61 23.27
C PHE A 65 -1.89 -56.65 24.44
N LEU A 66 -2.23 -57.43 25.47
CA LEU A 66 -1.39 -57.59 26.66
C LEU A 66 -0.88 -59.03 26.75
N SER A 67 0.41 -59.19 27.07
CA SER A 67 0.97 -60.51 27.34
C SER A 67 0.36 -61.15 28.62
N PRO A 68 0.45 -62.48 28.77
CA PRO A 68 -0.05 -63.17 29.98
C PRO A 68 0.59 -62.66 31.28
N ASP A 69 1.89 -62.33 31.26
CA ASP A 69 2.60 -61.79 32.43
C ASP A 69 2.11 -60.38 32.79
N MET A 70 1.76 -59.58 31.78
CA MET A 70 1.16 -58.25 31.95
C MET A 70 -0.24 -58.34 32.55
N GLN A 71 -1.08 -59.22 32.00
CA GLN A 71 -2.43 -59.46 32.51
C GLN A 71 -2.40 -59.95 33.95
N THR A 72 -1.45 -60.83 34.29
CA THR A 72 -1.28 -61.34 35.66
C THR A 72 -0.81 -60.24 36.62
N SER A 73 0.13 -59.39 36.19
CA SER A 73 0.60 -58.24 36.97
C SER A 73 -0.53 -57.25 37.27
N LEU A 74 -1.29 -56.89 36.23
CA LEU A 74 -2.44 -55.98 36.34
C LEU A 74 -3.51 -56.58 37.24
N LYS A 75 -3.87 -57.84 37.02
CA LYS A 75 -4.83 -58.54 37.85
C LYS A 75 -4.43 -58.53 39.33
N SER A 76 -3.16 -58.80 39.63
CA SER A 76 -2.65 -58.78 41.01
C SER A 76 -2.77 -57.40 41.65
N THR A 77 -2.39 -56.33 40.94
CA THR A 77 -2.49 -54.95 41.44
C THR A 77 -3.94 -54.51 41.60
N MET A 78 -4.83 -54.93 40.71
CA MET A 78 -6.25 -54.60 40.81
C MET A 78 -6.94 -55.37 41.94
N ASP A 79 -6.53 -56.60 42.21
CA ASP A 79 -7.01 -57.38 43.36
C ASP A 79 -6.51 -56.81 44.70
N SER A 80 -5.33 -56.19 44.76
CA SER A 80 -4.80 -55.56 45.97
C SER A 80 -5.32 -54.14 46.22
N ASP A 81 -5.36 -53.32 45.17
CA ASP A 81 -5.52 -51.86 45.31
C ASP A 81 -6.84 -51.32 44.75
N CYS A 82 -7.60 -52.13 44.01
CA CYS A 82 -8.90 -51.77 43.42
C CYS A 82 -10.07 -52.61 43.98
N ALA A 83 -9.89 -53.23 45.15
CA ALA A 83 -10.79 -54.27 45.67
C ALA A 83 -12.19 -53.76 46.11
N ALA A 84 -12.34 -52.49 46.48
CA ALA A 84 -13.61 -51.93 46.99
C ALA A 84 -14.22 -50.85 46.09
N ASP A 85 -13.41 -49.91 45.60
CA ASP A 85 -13.84 -48.83 44.69
C ASP A 85 -12.75 -48.55 43.65
N ILE A 86 -13.14 -47.95 42.52
CA ILE A 86 -12.17 -47.45 41.51
C ILE A 86 -12.08 -45.94 41.74
N ASP A 87 -11.07 -45.54 42.51
CA ASP A 87 -10.75 -44.15 42.82
C ASP A 87 -9.44 -43.74 42.14
N SER A 88 -9.01 -42.49 42.34
CA SER A 88 -7.76 -41.96 41.77
C SER A 88 -6.53 -42.78 42.15
N LYS A 89 -6.54 -43.46 43.30
CA LYS A 89 -5.45 -44.32 43.74
C LYS A 89 -5.41 -45.62 42.93
N CYS A 90 -6.54 -46.30 42.78
CA CYS A 90 -6.64 -47.48 41.92
C CYS A 90 -6.18 -47.17 40.48
N TYR A 91 -6.57 -46.02 39.92
CA TYR A 91 -6.13 -45.61 38.59
C TYR A 91 -4.63 -45.38 38.51
N GLN A 92 -4.03 -44.72 39.51
CA GLN A 92 -2.58 -44.49 39.52
C GLN A 92 -1.80 -45.79 39.58
N GLU A 93 -2.20 -46.76 40.41
CA GLU A 93 -1.51 -48.05 40.54
C GLU A 93 -1.61 -48.89 39.25
N VAL A 94 -2.76 -48.86 38.56
CA VAL A 94 -2.92 -49.51 37.26
C VAL A 94 -2.01 -48.87 36.20
N LEU A 95 -1.89 -47.53 36.19
CA LEU A 95 -0.99 -46.82 35.29
C LEU A 95 0.48 -47.11 35.61
N ASP A 96 0.86 -47.19 36.89
CA ASP A 96 2.22 -47.50 37.32
C ASP A 96 2.64 -48.91 36.85
N VAL A 97 1.71 -49.87 36.86
CA VAL A 97 1.93 -51.22 36.31
C VAL A 97 2.13 -51.16 34.79
N LEU A 98 1.31 -50.38 34.08
CA LEU A 98 1.37 -50.22 32.62
C LEU A 98 2.63 -49.47 32.16
N GLU A 99 3.13 -48.51 32.96
CA GLU A 99 4.26 -47.62 32.65
C GLU A 99 5.59 -48.06 33.28
N GLY A 100 5.60 -49.18 34.01
CA GLY A 100 6.76 -49.68 34.74
C GLY A 100 8.01 -49.93 33.88
N THR A 101 9.20 -49.77 34.49
CA THR A 101 10.52 -49.75 33.81
C THR A 101 10.97 -51.07 33.16
N GLY A 102 10.21 -52.16 33.32
CA GLY A 102 10.46 -53.48 32.72
C GLY A 102 9.53 -53.85 31.56
N ARG A 103 8.72 -52.90 31.07
CA ARG A 103 7.67 -53.12 30.07
C ARG A 103 8.21 -52.84 28.66
N THR A 104 7.82 -53.66 27.68
CA THR A 104 8.19 -53.44 26.27
C THR A 104 6.93 -53.14 25.46
N LEU A 105 6.87 -51.95 24.88
CA LEU A 105 5.83 -51.57 23.93
C LEU A 105 6.24 -52.02 22.51
N GLN A 106 5.37 -52.77 21.83
CA GLN A 106 5.58 -53.24 20.47
C GLN A 106 4.47 -52.72 19.56
N SER A 107 4.78 -52.50 18.28
CA SER A 107 3.77 -52.11 17.29
C SER A 107 3.75 -53.05 16.08
N ARG A 108 2.54 -53.31 15.57
CA ARG A 108 2.28 -54.14 14.39
C ARG A 108 1.40 -53.37 13.41
N SER A 109 1.72 -53.43 12.12
CA SER A 109 0.89 -52.90 11.01
C SER A 109 0.54 -51.40 10.98
N LEU A 110 1.21 -50.54 11.75
CA LEU A 110 1.05 -49.07 11.68
C LEU A 110 1.89 -48.38 10.58
N ASN A 111 2.37 -49.12 9.56
CA ASN A 111 3.24 -48.59 8.49
C ASN A 111 2.55 -48.60 7.11
N PRO A 112 1.91 -47.48 6.71
CA PRO A 112 1.99 -46.96 5.32
C PRO A 112 2.33 -45.44 5.27
N PRO A 113 2.58 -44.82 4.09
CA PRO A 113 3.48 -43.66 3.88
C PRO A 113 2.99 -42.27 4.37
N ALA A 114 2.09 -42.19 5.35
CA ALA A 114 1.57 -40.94 5.90
C ALA A 114 1.96 -40.68 7.37
N LEU A 115 2.82 -41.50 7.98
CA LEU A 115 3.27 -41.31 9.36
C LEU A 115 4.80 -41.33 9.43
N GLU A 116 5.42 -40.21 9.84
CA GLU A 116 6.86 -40.15 10.11
C GLU A 116 7.24 -41.15 11.22
N PRO A 117 8.49 -41.67 11.24
CA PRO A 117 9.00 -42.58 12.27
C PRO A 117 8.94 -42.03 13.72
N ARG A 118 8.64 -40.73 13.88
CA ARG A 118 8.58 -40.01 15.16
C ARG A 118 7.26 -40.17 15.93
N ILE A 119 6.21 -40.79 15.37
CA ILE A 119 4.86 -40.81 15.97
C ILE A 119 4.63 -42.03 16.89
N LEU A 120 5.46 -43.08 16.78
CA LEU A 120 5.27 -44.35 17.51
C LEU A 120 5.39 -44.27 19.05
N PRO A 121 6.27 -43.44 19.66
CA PRO A 121 6.34 -43.27 21.12
C PRO A 121 5.17 -42.45 21.69
N TYR A 122 4.65 -41.48 20.93
CA TYR A 122 3.60 -40.55 21.39
C TYR A 122 2.18 -41.15 21.30
N LEU A 123 1.95 -42.05 20.35
CA LEU A 123 0.76 -42.91 20.33
C LEU A 123 0.65 -43.77 21.61
N GLY A 124 1.77 -44.12 22.25
CA GLY A 124 1.83 -44.96 23.44
C GLY A 124 1.24 -44.30 24.69
N ALA A 125 1.59 -43.05 25.01
CA ALA A 125 1.23 -42.45 26.31
C ALA A 125 -0.28 -42.12 26.45
N GLY A 126 -0.88 -41.53 25.41
CA GLY A 126 -2.31 -41.19 25.43
C GLY A 126 -3.22 -42.43 25.36
N ALA A 127 -2.83 -43.43 24.57
CA ALA A 127 -3.56 -44.69 24.50
C ALA A 127 -3.48 -45.49 25.82
N MET A 128 -2.34 -45.44 26.53
CA MET A 128 -2.14 -46.17 27.79
C MET A 128 -2.98 -45.64 28.94
N ALA A 129 -3.23 -44.34 28.99
CA ALA A 129 -4.18 -43.75 29.95
C ALA A 129 -5.61 -44.27 29.71
N ILE A 130 -6.08 -44.24 28.45
CA ILE A 130 -7.41 -44.74 28.06
C ILE A 130 -7.52 -46.25 28.35
N ILE A 131 -6.47 -47.02 28.04
CA ILE A 131 -6.37 -48.46 28.33
C ILE A 131 -6.46 -48.72 29.85
N GLY A 132 -5.75 -47.95 30.68
CA GLY A 132 -5.81 -48.07 32.14
C GLY A 132 -7.22 -47.81 32.70
N PHE A 133 -7.90 -46.76 32.21
CA PHE A 133 -9.29 -46.46 32.58
C PHE A 133 -10.26 -47.58 32.18
N ILE A 134 -10.12 -48.13 30.96
CA ILE A 134 -10.98 -49.22 30.47
C ILE A 134 -10.72 -50.51 31.25
N ILE A 135 -9.47 -50.87 31.50
CA ILE A 135 -9.10 -52.07 32.29
C ILE A 135 -9.70 -51.97 33.68
N ALA A 136 -9.53 -50.83 34.37
CA ALA A 136 -10.10 -50.59 35.69
C ALA A 136 -11.62 -50.78 35.71
N LYS A 137 -12.32 -50.19 34.73
CA LYS A 137 -13.78 -50.22 34.62
C LYS A 137 -14.31 -51.63 34.32
N VAL A 138 -13.75 -52.33 33.33
CA VAL A 138 -14.16 -53.71 32.97
C VAL A 138 -13.87 -54.70 34.10
N TYR A 139 -12.74 -54.52 34.79
CA TYR A 139 -12.35 -55.42 35.88
C TYR A 139 -13.25 -55.31 37.12
N ARG A 140 -13.84 -54.14 37.39
CA ARG A 140 -14.83 -54.00 38.48
C ARG A 140 -16.03 -54.92 38.26
N ASP A 141 -16.50 -55.01 37.02
CA ASP A 141 -17.72 -55.73 36.67
C ASP A 141 -17.46 -57.24 36.52
N ASP A 142 -16.43 -57.64 35.77
CA ASP A 142 -16.21 -59.05 35.40
C ASP A 142 -14.97 -59.71 36.04
N LYS A 143 -14.12 -58.94 36.75
CA LYS A 143 -12.84 -59.38 37.37
C LYS A 143 -11.85 -60.02 36.38
N VAL A 144 -11.96 -59.65 35.11
CA VAL A 144 -11.11 -60.08 33.99
C VAL A 144 -10.44 -58.85 33.38
N VAL A 145 -9.17 -58.99 32.99
CA VAL A 145 -8.43 -57.96 32.23
C VAL A 145 -8.73 -58.17 30.74
N PRO A 146 -9.44 -57.25 30.06
CA PRO A 146 -9.87 -57.44 28.68
C PRO A 146 -8.69 -57.41 27.69
N VAL A 147 -8.65 -58.35 26.74
CA VAL A 147 -7.67 -58.40 25.64
C VAL A 147 -8.30 -58.99 24.37
N PRO A 148 -8.22 -58.35 23.19
CA PRO A 148 -7.68 -57.00 22.96
C PRO A 148 -8.60 -55.88 23.44
N ILE A 149 -8.02 -54.70 23.59
CA ILE A 149 -8.75 -53.46 23.88
C ILE A 149 -8.77 -52.62 22.60
N LYS A 150 -9.96 -52.32 22.09
CA LYS A 150 -10.16 -51.46 20.91
C LYS A 150 -10.41 -50.03 21.34
N ILE A 151 -9.69 -49.07 20.76
CA ILE A 151 -9.88 -47.63 20.97
C ILE A 151 -10.46 -47.05 19.66
N PRO A 152 -11.70 -46.53 19.65
CA PRO A 152 -12.35 -46.03 18.45
C PRO A 152 -11.74 -44.70 17.96
N PRO A 153 -11.84 -44.38 16.65
CA PRO A 153 -11.19 -43.22 16.04
C PRO A 153 -11.51 -41.88 16.69
N ALA A 154 -12.77 -41.70 17.14
CA ALA A 154 -13.25 -40.49 17.78
C ALA A 154 -12.45 -40.13 19.05
N HIS A 155 -11.82 -41.11 19.69
CA HIS A 155 -10.98 -40.93 20.88
C HIS A 155 -9.49 -40.79 20.53
N THR A 156 -9.13 -40.91 19.25
CA THR A 156 -7.76 -40.81 18.73
C THR A 156 -7.51 -39.60 17.83
N GLY A 157 -8.55 -38.83 17.47
CA GLY A 157 -8.49 -37.74 16.48
C GLY A 157 -7.49 -36.60 16.79
N GLY A 158 -7.07 -36.43 18.05
CA GLY A 158 -6.02 -35.48 18.43
C GLY A 158 -4.58 -36.01 18.31
N LEU A 159 -4.39 -37.32 18.14
CA LEU A 159 -3.06 -37.97 18.11
C LEU A 159 -2.36 -37.90 16.74
N PHE A 160 -3.07 -37.48 15.68
CA PHE A 160 -2.57 -37.48 14.30
C PHE A 160 -2.20 -36.08 13.76
N GLN A 161 -2.13 -35.06 14.61
CA GLN A 161 -1.62 -33.73 14.23
C GLN A 161 -0.14 -33.55 14.59
N PRO A 162 0.70 -33.04 13.67
CA PRO A 162 2.13 -32.91 13.91
C PRO A 162 2.43 -31.69 14.80
N GLY A 163 2.90 -31.95 16.03
CA GLY A 163 3.64 -30.98 16.83
C GLY A 163 3.28 -30.96 18.31
N ASN A 164 4.09 -31.62 19.15
CA ASN A 164 4.46 -31.29 20.55
C ASN A 164 4.92 -32.57 21.29
N ARG A 165 5.78 -32.60 22.31
CA ARG A 165 6.79 -31.74 22.98
C ARG A 165 7.49 -32.69 23.98
N TYR A 166 8.81 -32.59 24.15
CA TYR A 166 9.55 -33.12 25.33
C TYR A 166 10.05 -31.93 26.17
N ARG A 167 10.19 -32.07 27.50
CA ARG A 167 11.11 -31.23 28.30
C ARG A 167 11.61 -31.90 29.58
N HIS A 168 12.89 -31.62 29.87
CA HIS A 168 13.76 -32.17 30.91
C HIS A 168 13.47 -31.67 32.34
N GLN A 169 13.92 -32.46 33.32
CA GLN A 169 13.97 -32.14 34.75
C GLN A 169 15.00 -31.02 35.02
N GLN A 170 14.63 -30.09 35.89
CA GLN A 170 15.27 -28.81 36.17
C GLN A 170 16.36 -28.94 37.26
N ASP A 171 17.62 -28.61 36.97
CA ASP A 171 18.72 -28.47 37.95
C ASP A 171 19.01 -26.97 38.15
N THR A 172 18.34 -26.30 39.10
CA THR A 172 18.48 -24.84 39.28
C THR A 172 19.62 -24.45 40.22
N ALA A 173 20.59 -23.67 39.73
CA ALA A 173 21.46 -22.88 40.60
C ALA A 173 20.77 -21.57 41.03
N THR A 174 20.67 -21.36 42.34
CA THR A 174 20.23 -20.10 42.96
C THR A 174 21.44 -19.31 43.43
N GLY A 175 21.60 -18.06 42.98
CA GLY A 175 22.73 -17.21 43.33
C GLY A 175 22.44 -15.73 43.10
N LEU A 176 23.36 -14.86 43.56
CA LEU A 176 23.23 -13.41 43.42
C LEU A 176 23.18 -12.98 41.94
N PRO A 177 22.52 -11.84 41.61
CA PRO A 177 22.49 -11.32 40.25
C PRO A 177 23.88 -11.14 39.66
N ALA A 178 24.02 -11.39 38.36
CA ALA A 178 25.26 -11.14 37.65
C ALA A 178 25.56 -9.64 37.67
N THR A 179 26.77 -9.26 38.09
CA THR A 179 27.19 -7.85 38.10
C THR A 179 27.94 -7.56 36.82
N ILE A 180 27.43 -6.62 36.02
CA ILE A 180 28.01 -6.19 34.75
C ILE A 180 28.76 -4.88 34.96
N THR A 181 30.04 -4.83 34.60
CA THR A 181 30.89 -3.63 34.73
C THR A 181 31.64 -3.35 33.45
N THR A 182 31.69 -2.08 33.02
CA THR A 182 32.58 -1.66 31.93
C THR A 182 33.91 -1.20 32.51
N PHE A 183 35.02 -1.77 32.05
CA PHE A 183 36.35 -1.39 32.53
C PHE A 183 36.74 0.00 32.00
N ALA A 184 36.81 0.99 32.89
CA ALA A 184 37.21 2.36 32.52
C ALA A 184 38.73 2.51 32.26
N SER A 185 39.55 1.54 32.68
CA SER A 185 41.00 1.52 32.49
C SER A 185 41.53 0.08 32.52
N ALA A 186 42.72 -0.16 31.97
CA ALA A 186 43.31 -1.49 31.94
C ALA A 186 43.76 -1.97 33.33
N GLY A 187 43.41 -3.20 33.70
CA GLY A 187 43.72 -3.80 35.01
C GLY A 187 43.09 -5.19 35.17
N ASN A 188 43.69 -6.06 36.00
CA ASN A 188 43.23 -7.44 36.26
C ASN A 188 42.96 -8.31 35.01
N GLY A 189 43.77 -8.14 33.95
CA GLY A 189 43.63 -8.90 32.70
C GLY A 189 42.61 -8.33 31.70
N ALA A 190 41.94 -7.22 32.00
CA ALA A 190 41.00 -6.53 31.11
C ALA A 190 41.59 -5.23 30.52
N SER A 191 41.14 -4.85 29.32
CA SER A 191 41.43 -3.58 28.64
C SER A 191 40.34 -2.54 28.89
N ALA A 192 40.66 -1.26 28.69
CA ALA A 192 39.66 -0.20 28.76
C ALA A 192 38.58 -0.40 27.67
N GLY A 193 37.31 -0.42 28.08
CA GLY A 193 36.15 -0.69 27.24
C GLY A 193 35.67 -2.14 27.26
N ASP A 194 36.42 -3.08 27.86
CA ASP A 194 35.96 -4.46 28.03
C ASP A 194 34.79 -4.52 29.01
N MET A 195 33.97 -5.57 28.89
CA MET A 195 32.82 -5.81 29.75
C MET A 195 33.12 -6.96 30.71
N GLY A 196 33.15 -6.68 32.01
CA GLY A 196 33.26 -7.66 33.08
C GLY A 196 31.89 -8.20 33.49
N ILE A 197 31.75 -9.53 33.55
CA ILE A 197 30.61 -10.22 34.13
C ILE A 197 31.09 -11.00 35.36
N GLN A 198 30.66 -10.53 36.53
CA GLN A 198 30.92 -11.20 37.80
C GLN A 198 29.73 -12.09 38.18
N LEU A 199 30.02 -13.36 38.45
CA LEU A 199 29.04 -14.38 38.81
C LEU A 199 29.28 -14.87 40.24
N ASP A 200 28.21 -15.29 40.91
CA ASP A 200 28.32 -16.04 42.16
C ASP A 200 29.10 -17.35 41.93
N SER A 201 29.92 -17.76 42.91
CA SER A 201 30.73 -18.98 42.81
C SER A 201 29.91 -20.25 42.54
N THR A 202 28.69 -20.33 43.06
CA THR A 202 27.77 -21.46 42.82
C THR A 202 27.18 -21.42 41.42
N VAL A 203 26.82 -20.23 40.91
CA VAL A 203 26.31 -20.02 39.54
C VAL A 203 27.40 -20.32 38.51
N ALA A 204 28.63 -19.85 38.74
CA ALA A 204 29.75 -20.13 37.85
C ALA A 204 30.06 -21.64 37.77
N ALA A 205 30.06 -22.34 38.90
CA ALA A 205 30.27 -23.79 38.95
C ALA A 205 29.14 -24.57 38.25
N HIS A 206 27.89 -24.11 38.38
CA HIS A 206 26.74 -24.69 37.71
C HIS A 206 26.80 -24.51 36.20
N LEU A 207 27.00 -23.28 35.71
CA LEU A 207 27.12 -22.99 34.28
C LEU A 207 28.31 -23.73 33.64
N GLN A 208 29.43 -23.83 34.36
CA GLN A 208 30.58 -24.62 33.92
C GLN A 208 30.22 -26.11 33.76
N THR A 209 29.45 -26.68 34.71
CA THR A 209 29.02 -28.08 34.67
C THR A 209 28.00 -28.31 33.55
N LEU A 210 27.01 -27.41 33.42
CA LEU A 210 25.98 -27.47 32.38
C LEU A 210 26.59 -27.45 30.98
N LEU A 211 27.45 -26.46 30.69
CA LEU A 211 28.01 -26.30 29.34
C LEU A 211 29.06 -27.35 29.01
N SER A 212 29.82 -27.86 29.98
CA SER A 212 30.77 -28.95 29.73
C SER A 212 30.14 -30.34 29.65
N GLY A 213 28.96 -30.53 30.27
CA GLY A 213 28.23 -31.80 30.27
C GLY A 213 27.15 -31.94 29.18
N SER A 214 26.78 -30.85 28.50
CA SER A 214 25.73 -30.85 27.47
C SER A 214 26.29 -31.09 26.06
N ASP A 215 25.49 -31.73 25.19
CA ASP A 215 25.76 -31.78 23.76
C ASP A 215 25.41 -30.43 23.11
N ASN A 216 26.38 -29.52 23.10
CA ASN A 216 26.22 -28.20 22.48
C ASN A 216 26.39 -28.24 20.95
N SER A 217 26.52 -29.41 20.32
CA SER A 217 26.74 -29.50 18.87
C SER A 217 25.47 -29.86 18.08
N ASN A 218 24.40 -30.23 18.78
CA ASN A 218 23.20 -30.80 18.20
C ASN A 218 21.93 -30.18 18.80
N CYS A 219 21.62 -28.95 18.38
CA CYS A 219 20.36 -28.26 18.68
C CYS A 219 19.68 -27.78 17.38
N ASP A 220 18.40 -27.40 17.45
CA ASP A 220 17.61 -27.00 16.29
C ASP A 220 17.82 -25.52 15.96
N ILE A 221 18.81 -25.22 15.10
CA ILE A 221 19.21 -23.85 14.72
C ILE A 221 18.47 -23.37 13.44
N GLY A 222 17.50 -24.13 12.93
CA GLY A 222 16.75 -23.80 11.70
C GLY A 222 17.55 -24.02 10.41
N ALA A 223 16.88 -24.44 9.33
CA ALA A 223 17.52 -24.83 8.07
C ALA A 223 18.20 -23.66 7.31
N ASP A 224 17.81 -22.41 7.58
CA ASP A 224 18.30 -21.22 6.87
C ASP A 224 19.65 -20.70 7.38
N PHE A 225 20.09 -21.11 8.58
CA PHE A 225 21.27 -20.57 9.26
C PHE A 225 22.60 -20.93 8.56
N PHE A 226 22.67 -22.06 7.84
CA PHE A 226 23.89 -22.53 7.16
C PHE A 226 24.02 -22.14 5.68
N SER A 227 23.07 -21.36 5.13
CA SER A 227 23.16 -20.89 3.73
C SER A 227 24.25 -19.84 3.51
N SER A 228 24.75 -19.19 4.57
CA SER A 228 25.89 -18.27 4.49
C SER A 228 27.22 -19.01 4.76
N SER A 229 28.00 -19.23 3.70
CA SER A 229 29.34 -19.83 3.79
C SER A 229 30.41 -18.89 4.41
N SER A 230 29.99 -17.86 5.16
CA SER A 230 30.84 -16.77 5.65
C SER A 230 31.08 -16.72 7.16
N LEU A 231 30.40 -17.53 7.98
CA LEU A 231 30.55 -17.47 9.44
C LEU A 231 31.79 -18.24 9.92
N ARG A 232 32.96 -17.61 9.79
CA ARG A 232 34.19 -18.00 10.49
C ARG A 232 34.89 -16.77 11.04
N SER A 233 34.31 -16.13 12.05
CA SER A 233 35.13 -15.46 13.05
C SER A 233 36.20 -16.44 13.52
N ARG A 234 37.46 -16.03 13.31
CA ARG A 234 38.68 -16.81 13.59
C ARG A 234 38.51 -17.58 14.92
N SER A 235 38.48 -18.91 14.81
CA SER A 235 38.57 -19.92 15.89
C SER A 235 37.38 -20.20 16.82
N LEU A 236 36.15 -19.70 16.59
CA LEU A 236 34.97 -20.06 17.41
C LEU A 236 33.82 -20.66 16.57
N ASP A 237 33.21 -21.73 17.07
CA ASP A 237 32.03 -22.37 16.46
C ASP A 237 30.74 -21.74 16.99
N MET A 238 30.09 -20.92 16.16
CA MET A 238 28.88 -20.18 16.55
C MET A 238 27.68 -21.10 16.82
N ALA A 239 27.62 -22.27 16.16
CA ALA A 239 26.56 -23.25 16.42
C ALA A 239 26.64 -23.74 17.87
N SER A 240 27.86 -24.05 18.34
CA SER A 240 28.11 -24.41 19.74
C SER A 240 27.72 -23.31 20.73
N VAL A 241 27.96 -22.05 20.39
CA VAL A 241 27.56 -20.91 21.22
C VAL A 241 26.03 -20.79 21.31
N ILE A 242 25.33 -20.93 20.19
CA ILE A 242 23.87 -20.85 20.12
C ILE A 242 23.24 -22.00 20.93
N CYS A 243 23.67 -23.24 20.69
CA CYS A 243 23.17 -24.41 21.43
C CYS A 243 23.48 -24.30 22.93
N GLY A 244 24.65 -23.82 23.31
CA GLY A 244 24.99 -23.57 24.71
C GLY A 244 24.06 -22.54 25.35
N ALA A 245 23.64 -21.51 24.61
CA ALA A 245 22.70 -20.50 25.09
C ALA A 245 21.27 -21.06 25.24
N GLU A 246 20.82 -21.90 24.31
CA GLU A 246 19.55 -22.62 24.43
C GLU A 246 19.53 -23.55 25.65
N ASN A 247 20.65 -24.25 25.93
CA ASN A 247 20.80 -25.08 27.12
C ASN A 247 20.73 -24.25 28.41
N ILE A 248 21.36 -23.08 28.45
CA ILE A 248 21.27 -22.15 29.60
C ILE A 248 19.83 -21.66 29.81
N LEU A 249 19.09 -21.36 28.74
CA LEU A 249 17.69 -20.93 28.83
C LEU A 249 16.76 -22.07 29.27
N ALA A 250 16.98 -23.28 28.75
CA ALA A 250 16.20 -24.46 29.10
C ALA A 250 16.43 -24.91 30.55
N ASP A 251 17.66 -24.74 31.05
CA ASP A 251 18.04 -25.03 32.44
C ASP A 251 17.57 -23.92 33.41
N GLY A 252 17.77 -22.66 33.03
CA GLY A 252 17.50 -21.50 33.89
C GLY A 252 16.03 -21.11 34.00
N ILE A 253 15.22 -21.29 32.96
CA ILE A 253 13.81 -20.87 32.95
C ILE A 253 12.90 -22.03 33.31
N GLY A 254 12.11 -21.88 34.38
CA GLY A 254 11.11 -22.86 34.81
C GLY A 254 9.78 -22.22 35.20
N ARG A 255 8.85 -23.03 35.74
CA ARG A 255 7.46 -22.59 36.03
C ARG A 255 7.37 -21.43 37.04
N ASP A 256 8.29 -21.39 38.01
CA ASP A 256 8.32 -20.37 39.06
C ASP A 256 9.01 -19.06 38.63
N GLY A 257 9.44 -18.97 37.37
CA GLY A 257 10.06 -17.79 36.77
C GLY A 257 11.48 -18.07 36.28
N TYR A 258 12.36 -17.08 36.41
CA TYR A 258 13.73 -17.12 35.92
C TYR A 258 14.69 -16.57 36.98
N PRO A 259 15.96 -17.01 36.99
CA PRO A 259 16.93 -16.50 37.95
C PRO A 259 17.44 -15.12 37.54
N ASN A 260 17.60 -14.23 38.52
CA ASN A 260 18.05 -12.86 38.31
C ASN A 260 19.46 -12.74 37.71
N TRP A 261 20.29 -13.79 37.78
CA TRP A 261 21.62 -13.79 37.16
C TRP A 261 21.58 -13.89 35.63
N LEU A 262 20.47 -14.35 35.07
CA LEU A 262 20.28 -14.52 33.63
C LEU A 262 19.70 -13.26 32.96
N LEU A 263 19.03 -12.40 33.72
CA LEU A 263 18.38 -11.20 33.19
C LEU A 263 19.43 -10.12 32.88
N MET A 264 19.81 -9.99 31.61
CA MET A 264 20.80 -9.01 31.16
C MET A 264 20.21 -8.06 30.11
N ASN A 265 20.44 -6.75 30.27
CA ASN A 265 19.95 -5.76 29.32
C ASN A 265 20.82 -5.73 28.05
N HIS A 266 20.20 -5.82 26.88
CA HIS A 266 20.85 -5.68 25.58
C HIS A 266 21.68 -4.38 25.45
N GLY A 267 21.22 -3.27 26.04
CA GLY A 267 21.95 -2.00 26.03
C GLY A 267 23.32 -2.04 26.72
N ASN A 268 23.56 -3.05 27.58
CA ASN A 268 24.85 -3.26 28.23
C ASN A 268 25.84 -4.05 27.36
N PHE A 269 25.35 -4.74 26.33
CA PHE A 269 26.17 -5.56 25.43
C PHE A 269 25.96 -5.09 23.99
N PRO A 270 26.63 -4.00 23.56
CA PRO A 270 26.42 -3.41 22.24
C PRO A 270 27.10 -4.24 21.15
N TRP A 271 26.59 -5.45 20.90
CA TRP A 271 27.06 -6.32 19.83
C TRP A 271 26.84 -5.62 18.49
N THR A 272 27.93 -5.26 17.81
CA THR A 272 27.89 -4.63 16.47
C THR A 272 28.59 -5.48 15.42
N ASN A 273 29.18 -6.61 15.82
CA ASN A 273 29.67 -7.61 14.89
C ASN A 273 28.48 -8.38 14.31
N ALA A 274 28.32 -8.35 12.98
CA ALA A 274 27.20 -8.98 12.29
C ALA A 274 27.03 -10.48 12.62
N GLU A 275 28.12 -11.21 12.83
CA GLU A 275 28.07 -12.64 13.18
C GLU A 275 27.51 -12.87 14.59
N LEU A 276 27.86 -11.99 15.54
CA LEU A 276 27.36 -12.05 16.92
C LEU A 276 25.92 -11.57 17.01
N VAL A 277 25.56 -10.55 16.25
CA VAL A 277 24.18 -10.07 16.16
C VAL A 277 23.27 -11.15 15.59
N ALA A 278 23.73 -11.87 14.55
CA ALA A 278 22.99 -13.02 14.01
C ALA A 278 22.82 -14.13 15.05
N GLY A 279 23.88 -14.46 15.80
CA GLY A 279 23.81 -15.45 16.88
C GLY A 279 22.85 -15.06 18.01
N VAL A 280 22.93 -13.82 18.50
CA VAL A 280 22.02 -13.27 19.54
C VAL A 280 20.58 -13.32 19.06
N ASN A 281 20.31 -12.84 17.83
CA ASN A 281 18.97 -12.82 17.26
C ASN A 281 18.40 -14.24 17.11
N THR A 282 19.23 -15.22 16.76
CA THR A 282 18.81 -16.63 16.64
C THR A 282 18.33 -17.17 17.99
N VAL A 283 19.10 -16.92 19.06
CA VAL A 283 18.72 -17.33 20.43
C VAL A 283 17.47 -16.57 20.93
N VAL A 284 17.33 -15.28 20.60
CA VAL A 284 16.14 -14.48 20.95
C VAL A 284 14.90 -15.02 20.23
N GLN A 285 14.99 -15.30 18.92
CA GLN A 285 13.88 -15.86 18.15
C GLN A 285 13.50 -17.26 18.63
N TRP A 286 14.48 -18.09 18.95
CA TRP A 286 14.23 -19.38 19.60
C TRP A 286 13.51 -19.18 20.94
N ALA A 287 13.97 -18.29 21.81
CA ALA A 287 13.37 -18.06 23.12
C ALA A 287 11.92 -17.53 23.03
N LEU A 288 11.64 -16.66 22.08
CA LEU A 288 10.29 -16.13 21.82
C LEU A 288 9.37 -17.20 21.22
N THR A 289 9.87 -18.01 20.29
CA THR A 289 9.12 -19.14 19.71
C THR A 289 8.84 -20.22 20.76
N GLN A 290 9.80 -20.44 21.66
CA GLN A 290 9.65 -21.34 22.79
C GLN A 290 9.00 -20.65 24.01
N ALA A 291 8.45 -19.43 23.93
CA ALA A 291 7.93 -18.68 25.09
C ALA A 291 6.90 -19.49 25.90
N ASP A 292 5.90 -20.06 25.21
CA ASP A 292 4.87 -20.93 25.79
C ASP A 292 5.42 -22.26 26.33
N ARG A 293 6.64 -22.63 25.93
CA ARG A 293 7.35 -23.86 26.34
C ARG A 293 8.34 -23.60 27.48
N LEU A 294 8.91 -22.40 27.53
CA LEU A 294 9.88 -21.92 28.51
C LEU A 294 9.15 -21.54 29.80
N ASN A 295 8.33 -20.50 29.76
CA ASN A 295 7.36 -20.15 30.80
C ASN A 295 6.43 -19.04 30.25
N PRO A 296 5.13 -19.32 30.06
CA PRO A 296 4.19 -18.34 29.49
C PRO A 296 3.93 -17.13 30.39
N ALA A 297 4.33 -17.18 31.67
CA ALA A 297 4.22 -16.05 32.59
C ALA A 297 5.33 -14.99 32.40
N ILE A 298 6.36 -15.27 31.59
CA ILE A 298 7.45 -14.32 31.31
C ILE A 298 7.10 -13.51 30.06
N SER A 299 7.09 -12.18 30.16
CA SER A 299 6.83 -11.32 29.00
C SER A 299 7.91 -11.46 27.92
N ALA A 300 7.55 -11.22 26.67
CA ALA A 300 8.47 -11.24 25.53
C ALA A 300 9.70 -10.32 25.74
N SER A 301 9.50 -9.15 26.37
CA SER A 301 10.58 -8.23 26.73
C SER A 301 11.57 -8.79 27.75
N HIS A 302 11.10 -9.55 28.74
CA HIS A 302 11.98 -10.24 29.69
C HIS A 302 12.66 -11.45 29.04
N LEU A 303 11.96 -12.22 28.21
CA LEU A 303 12.56 -13.31 27.43
C LEU A 303 13.71 -12.83 26.52
N HIS A 304 13.57 -11.64 25.92
CA HIS A 304 14.63 -11.00 25.17
C HIS A 304 15.88 -10.76 26.05
N GLY A 305 15.72 -10.17 27.23
CA GLY A 305 16.85 -9.94 28.15
C GLY A 305 17.49 -11.24 28.67
N LEU A 306 16.71 -12.29 28.87
CA LEU A 306 17.20 -13.61 29.27
C LEU A 306 18.00 -14.28 28.15
N ALA A 307 17.53 -14.18 26.90
CA ALA A 307 18.22 -14.71 25.73
C ALA A 307 19.57 -14.01 25.49
N VAL A 308 19.62 -12.69 25.67
CA VAL A 308 20.86 -11.92 25.60
C VAL A 308 21.85 -12.34 26.69
N GLY A 309 21.36 -12.57 27.92
CA GLY A 309 22.19 -13.06 29.03
C GLY A 309 22.73 -14.47 28.78
N ALA A 310 21.88 -15.37 28.29
CA ALA A 310 22.27 -16.74 27.93
C ALA A 310 23.34 -16.76 26.84
N PHE A 311 23.18 -15.95 25.80
CA PHE A 311 24.16 -15.83 24.72
C PHE A 311 25.51 -15.30 25.23
N ALA A 312 25.50 -14.25 26.07
CA ALA A 312 26.74 -13.69 26.63
C ALA A 312 27.51 -14.71 27.49
N LEU A 313 26.79 -15.50 28.29
CA LEU A 313 27.37 -16.55 29.15
C LEU A 313 27.93 -17.73 28.33
N SER A 314 27.18 -18.19 27.33
CA SER A 314 27.64 -19.22 26.40
C SER A 314 28.87 -18.76 25.61
N TRP A 315 28.84 -17.53 25.08
CA TRP A 315 29.97 -16.92 24.39
C TRP A 315 31.23 -16.87 25.25
N LEU A 316 31.10 -16.50 26.53
CA LEU A 316 32.19 -16.49 27.49
C LEU A 316 32.83 -17.87 27.67
N TYR A 317 32.01 -18.92 27.81
CA TYR A 317 32.50 -20.29 27.94
C TYR A 317 33.34 -20.72 26.73
N PHE A 318 32.79 -20.59 25.53
CA PHE A 318 33.47 -21.03 24.31
C PHE A 318 34.68 -20.16 23.97
N THR A 319 34.67 -18.87 24.34
CA THR A 319 35.82 -17.97 24.13
C THR A 319 36.95 -18.21 25.12
N ASN A 320 36.63 -18.42 26.41
CA ASN A 320 37.63 -18.53 27.47
C ASN A 320 38.00 -19.99 27.81
N GLY A 321 37.25 -20.97 27.31
CA GLY A 321 37.36 -22.39 27.64
C GLY A 321 36.80 -22.77 29.01
N ALA A 322 36.36 -21.80 29.81
CA ALA A 322 35.70 -21.99 31.09
C ALA A 322 34.91 -20.73 31.50
N ILE A 323 33.87 -20.91 32.32
CA ILE A 323 33.18 -19.84 33.06
C ILE A 323 33.70 -19.85 34.50
N THR A 324 34.09 -18.69 34.99
CA THR A 324 34.57 -18.51 36.37
C THR A 324 33.74 -17.45 37.11
N THR A 325 34.14 -17.06 38.32
CA THR A 325 33.48 -15.97 39.04
C THR A 325 33.72 -14.59 38.43
N ASN A 326 34.82 -14.40 37.69
CA ASN A 326 35.16 -13.13 37.04
C ASN A 326 35.44 -13.39 35.56
N ASN A 327 34.55 -12.93 34.68
CA ASN A 327 34.66 -13.16 33.25
C ASN A 327 34.78 -11.83 32.52
N VAL A 328 35.52 -11.80 31.43
CA VAL A 328 35.74 -10.59 30.63
C VAL A 328 35.36 -10.87 29.18
N ILE A 329 34.51 -10.01 28.61
CA ILE A 329 34.22 -9.96 27.18
C ILE A 329 35.04 -8.81 26.57
N PRO A 330 35.97 -9.11 25.64
CA PRO A 330 36.76 -8.07 25.00
C PRO A 330 35.88 -7.06 24.24
N ALA A 331 36.18 -5.76 24.37
CA ALA A 331 35.49 -4.68 23.66
C ALA A 331 35.51 -4.86 22.14
N ALA A 332 36.62 -5.42 21.63
CA ALA A 332 36.79 -5.74 20.21
C ALA A 332 35.92 -6.92 19.74
N SER A 333 35.37 -7.73 20.64
CA SER A 333 34.36 -8.73 20.31
C SER A 333 32.97 -8.08 20.23
N LEU A 334 32.71 -7.05 21.04
CA LEU A 334 31.49 -6.25 20.96
C LEU A 334 31.48 -5.33 19.72
N GLN A 335 32.66 -4.98 19.19
CA GLN A 335 32.84 -4.01 18.09
C GLN A 335 33.57 -4.61 16.88
N GLY A 336 32.99 -4.53 15.68
CA GLY A 336 33.66 -4.97 14.45
C GLY A 336 35.01 -4.25 14.22
N GLY A 337 36.08 -5.01 13.97
CA GLY A 337 37.47 -4.50 13.87
C GLY A 337 37.79 -3.63 12.63
N ARG A 338 38.77 -2.72 12.81
CA ARG A 338 39.30 -1.59 11.98
C ARG A 338 39.41 -1.83 10.45
N ALA A 339 39.20 -0.86 9.53
CA ALA A 339 39.56 0.56 9.56
C ALA A 339 38.76 1.49 8.59
N LYS A 340 38.54 2.74 9.05
CA LYS A 340 38.39 4.03 8.31
C LYS A 340 37.26 4.18 7.26
N ARG A 341 36.17 4.81 7.69
CA ARG A 341 35.87 6.24 7.42
C ARG A 341 34.90 6.74 8.49
N ARG A 342 35.11 7.96 9.00
CA ARG A 342 34.19 8.60 9.96
C ARG A 342 32.78 8.65 9.35
N GLN A 343 31.89 7.77 9.79
CA GLN A 343 30.45 8.01 9.77
C GLN A 343 29.94 7.95 11.21
N ARG A 344 29.07 8.91 11.52
CA ARG A 344 28.38 9.09 12.80
C ARG A 344 27.48 7.88 13.12
N PRO A 345 27.05 7.66 14.38
CA PRO A 345 26.31 6.46 14.78
C PRO A 345 25.02 6.26 13.97
N ASN A 346 24.85 5.07 13.39
CA ASN A 346 23.71 4.53 12.64
C ASN A 346 22.66 5.54 12.19
N ALA A 347 22.84 6.07 10.97
CA ALA A 347 21.77 6.74 10.22
C ALA A 347 20.79 5.74 9.56
N ALA A 348 21.13 4.45 9.48
CA ALA A 348 20.39 3.47 8.67
C ALA A 348 19.13 2.86 9.31
N LEU A 349 18.89 3.05 10.61
CA LEU A 349 17.74 2.51 11.35
C LEU A 349 16.92 3.60 12.04
N ARG A 350 16.97 4.82 11.52
CA ARG A 350 16.27 5.95 12.11
C ARG A 350 15.00 6.29 11.33
N GLN A 351 13.99 6.73 12.06
CA GLN A 351 12.74 7.22 11.48
C GLN A 351 13.02 8.46 10.62
N GLN A 352 12.28 8.60 9.53
CA GLN A 352 12.38 9.67 8.56
C GLN A 352 11.06 10.41 8.46
N ILE A 353 11.14 11.70 8.11
CA ILE A 353 9.95 12.48 7.76
C ILE A 353 9.65 12.21 6.29
N ALA A 354 8.45 11.73 6.03
CA ALA A 354 7.86 11.70 4.69
C ALA A 354 6.69 12.69 4.67
N VAL A 355 6.50 13.36 3.54
CA VAL A 355 5.46 14.40 3.41
C VAL A 355 4.69 14.14 2.12
N ALA A 356 3.46 13.66 2.25
CA ALA A 356 2.43 13.81 1.24
C ALA A 356 2.11 15.30 1.15
N SER A 357 2.68 15.98 0.14
CA SER A 357 2.53 17.42 -0.04
C SER A 357 1.66 17.69 -1.25
N TYR A 358 0.40 18.05 -1.00
CA TYR A 358 -0.56 18.51 -2.01
C TYR A 358 -0.65 20.04 -2.01
N ILE A 359 0.40 20.70 -1.51
CA ILE A 359 0.52 22.15 -1.40
C ILE A 359 0.89 22.70 -2.77
N ASN A 360 0.04 23.53 -3.37
CA ASN A 360 0.37 24.19 -4.63
C ASN A 360 1.56 25.16 -4.44
N PRO A 361 2.68 24.98 -5.15
CA PRO A 361 3.84 25.88 -5.09
C PRO A 361 3.56 27.36 -5.33
N LEU A 362 2.52 27.67 -6.12
CA LEU A 362 2.07 29.06 -6.36
C LEU A 362 1.17 29.57 -5.24
N GLY A 363 0.43 28.68 -4.57
CA GLY A 363 -0.48 29.01 -3.47
C GLY A 363 0.26 29.30 -2.17
N ASP A 364 1.28 28.49 -1.85
CA ASP A 364 2.16 28.71 -0.69
C ASP A 364 3.63 28.43 -1.03
N PRO A 365 4.34 29.38 -1.68
CA PRO A 365 5.77 29.26 -1.94
C PRO A 365 6.61 29.16 -0.66
N ALA A 366 6.12 29.70 0.47
CA ALA A 366 6.83 29.71 1.73
C ALA A 366 6.85 28.31 2.39
N ALA A 367 5.78 27.53 2.27
CA ALA A 367 5.77 26.11 2.66
C ALA A 367 6.88 25.32 1.96
N TRP A 368 7.02 25.46 0.64
CA TRP A 368 8.07 24.75 -0.11
C TRP A 368 9.48 25.19 0.27
N ASN A 369 9.67 26.48 0.55
CA ASN A 369 10.94 26.96 1.07
C ASN A 369 11.29 26.32 2.43
N ARG A 370 10.31 26.18 3.33
CA ARG A 370 10.48 25.48 4.62
C ARG A 370 10.80 23.99 4.46
N LEU A 371 10.15 23.31 3.52
CA LEU A 371 10.37 21.88 3.25
C LEU A 371 11.76 21.59 2.68
N ILE A 372 12.31 22.50 1.86
CA ILE A 372 13.55 22.28 1.13
C ILE A 372 14.76 22.76 1.93
N ALA A 373 14.98 24.08 2.06
CA ALA A 373 16.13 24.70 2.76
C ALA A 373 16.12 26.25 2.81
N TYR A 374 15.01 26.94 2.57
CA TYR A 374 14.90 28.42 2.54
C TYR A 374 15.72 29.15 1.44
N ASP A 375 16.02 28.52 0.30
CA ASP A 375 16.66 29.18 -0.86
C ASP A 375 15.66 29.68 -1.92
N ALA A 376 16.10 30.61 -2.78
CA ALA A 376 15.31 31.49 -3.68
C ALA A 376 14.08 30.89 -4.41
N LEU A 377 13.09 31.77 -4.67
CA LEU A 377 11.79 31.49 -5.29
C LEU A 377 11.91 31.13 -6.79
N ASP A 378 11.91 29.84 -7.10
CA ASP A 378 11.15 29.35 -8.24
C ASP A 378 9.94 28.57 -7.68
N SER A 379 8.75 29.07 -7.98
CA SER A 379 7.45 28.58 -7.49
C SER A 379 6.72 27.73 -8.53
N ASN A 380 7.36 27.37 -9.65
CA ASN A 380 6.82 26.33 -10.52
C ASN A 380 7.25 24.93 -10.03
N TRP A 381 6.47 23.89 -10.38
CA TRP A 381 6.73 22.52 -9.94
C TRP A 381 8.11 22.00 -10.35
N GLN A 382 8.58 22.33 -11.56
CA GLN A 382 9.90 21.91 -12.04
C GLN A 382 11.03 22.47 -11.17
N GLY A 383 10.98 23.76 -10.85
CA GLY A 383 11.94 24.45 -10.00
C GLY A 383 11.90 23.95 -8.56
N VAL A 384 10.71 23.69 -8.02
CA VAL A 384 10.55 23.08 -6.68
C VAL A 384 11.18 21.69 -6.62
N ILE A 385 10.88 20.82 -7.59
CA ILE A 385 11.39 19.44 -7.63
C ILE A 385 12.92 19.41 -7.80
N GLN A 386 13.45 20.24 -8.72
CA GLN A 386 14.89 20.36 -8.92
C GLN A 386 15.61 20.87 -7.66
N ARG A 387 15.06 21.88 -6.98
CA ARG A 387 15.62 22.36 -5.70
C ARG A 387 15.58 21.31 -4.61
N ALA A 388 14.47 20.58 -4.50
CA ALA A 388 14.33 19.49 -3.53
C ALA A 388 15.38 18.39 -3.78
N SER A 389 15.50 17.94 -5.02
CA SER A 389 16.51 16.95 -5.43
C SER A 389 17.94 17.44 -5.17
N ALA A 390 18.26 18.68 -5.56
CA ALA A 390 19.57 19.29 -5.33
C ALA A 390 19.90 19.46 -3.82
N ALA A 391 18.87 19.63 -2.98
CA ALA A 391 19.01 19.65 -1.52
C ALA A 391 19.12 18.24 -0.90
N GLY A 392 19.19 17.19 -1.72
CA GLY A 392 19.30 15.80 -1.29
C GLY A 392 18.01 15.20 -0.75
N LYS A 393 16.85 15.77 -1.10
CA LYS A 393 15.53 15.19 -0.78
C LYS A 393 15.16 14.16 -1.85
N THR A 394 14.50 13.08 -1.43
CA THR A 394 13.89 12.11 -2.34
C THR A 394 12.49 12.59 -2.69
N VAL A 395 12.27 12.95 -3.95
CA VAL A 395 10.95 13.33 -4.48
C VAL A 395 10.32 12.11 -5.14
N LEU A 396 9.06 11.82 -4.80
CA LEU A 396 8.30 10.73 -5.42
C LEU A 396 7.18 11.32 -6.29
N GLY A 397 7.03 10.84 -7.52
CA GLY A 397 5.90 11.18 -8.38
C GLY A 397 4.64 10.45 -7.91
N TYR A 398 3.52 11.16 -7.78
CA TYR A 398 2.25 10.56 -7.39
C TYR A 398 1.58 9.87 -8.59
N VAL A 399 1.20 8.60 -8.45
CA VAL A 399 0.44 7.86 -9.46
C VAL A 399 -0.77 7.21 -8.80
N ARG A 400 -1.97 7.52 -9.31
CA ARG A 400 -3.22 6.94 -8.84
C ARG A 400 -3.46 5.60 -9.52
N THR A 401 -3.66 4.55 -8.72
CA THR A 401 -3.87 3.19 -9.28
C THR A 401 -5.33 2.75 -9.30
N GLY A 402 -6.25 3.51 -8.70
CA GLY A 402 -7.69 3.23 -8.76
C GLY A 402 -8.08 1.91 -8.12
N TYR A 403 -7.28 1.39 -7.18
CA TYR A 403 -7.43 0.03 -6.66
C TYR A 403 -7.52 -1.00 -7.79
N LEU A 404 -6.81 -0.78 -8.90
CA LEU A 404 -6.80 -1.61 -10.10
C LEU A 404 -8.21 -1.85 -10.71
N GLY A 405 -9.19 -1.02 -10.36
CA GLY A 405 -10.60 -1.17 -10.75
C GLY A 405 -11.35 -2.30 -10.05
N VAL A 406 -10.72 -3.02 -9.12
CA VAL A 406 -11.33 -4.20 -8.48
C VAL A 406 -12.13 -3.86 -7.22
N SER A 407 -11.91 -2.69 -6.63
CA SER A 407 -12.62 -2.20 -5.45
C SER A 407 -14.15 -2.15 -5.62
N VAL A 408 -14.87 -2.01 -4.51
CA VAL A 408 -16.35 -1.89 -4.52
C VAL A 408 -16.80 -0.64 -5.29
N GLN A 409 -15.99 0.42 -5.27
CA GLN A 409 -16.22 1.67 -5.99
C GLN A 409 -16.08 1.50 -7.51
N LYS A 410 -15.44 0.42 -7.98
CA LYS A 410 -15.26 0.10 -9.41
C LYS A 410 -14.71 1.28 -10.21
N PHE A 411 -13.60 1.84 -9.74
CA PHE A 411 -12.93 2.90 -10.46
C PHE A 411 -12.55 2.46 -11.87
N GLN A 412 -12.73 3.38 -12.80
CA GLN A 412 -12.39 3.19 -14.19
C GLN A 412 -11.14 4.01 -14.53
N THR A 413 -10.38 3.51 -15.49
CA THR A 413 -9.35 4.26 -16.19
C THR A 413 -9.94 5.53 -16.83
N ARG A 414 -9.06 6.42 -17.28
CA ARG A 414 -9.39 7.66 -18.00
C ARG A 414 -10.13 7.41 -19.31
N LEU A 415 -10.06 6.19 -19.84
CA LEU A 415 -10.78 5.72 -21.02
C LEU A 415 -12.07 4.97 -20.67
N GLY A 416 -12.50 4.98 -19.40
CA GLY A 416 -13.75 4.35 -18.95
C GLY A 416 -13.69 2.83 -18.77
N SER A 417 -12.50 2.23 -18.84
CA SER A 417 -12.32 0.78 -18.64
C SER A 417 -12.06 0.42 -17.18
N GLY A 418 -12.70 -0.64 -16.69
CA GLY A 418 -12.38 -1.26 -15.39
C GLY A 418 -11.47 -2.50 -15.52
N ASN A 419 -10.96 -2.80 -16.71
CA ASN A 419 -10.10 -3.97 -16.93
C ASN A 419 -8.72 -3.75 -16.31
N LEU A 420 -8.19 -4.83 -15.75
CA LEU A 420 -6.91 -4.85 -15.07
C LEU A 420 -5.71 -4.47 -15.98
N ALA A 421 -5.69 -5.00 -17.21
CA ALA A 421 -4.66 -4.68 -18.20
C ALA A 421 -4.69 -3.19 -18.63
N ASP A 422 -5.88 -2.60 -18.73
CA ASP A 422 -6.04 -1.19 -19.12
C ASP A 422 -5.57 -0.26 -17.99
N TRP A 423 -5.83 -0.65 -16.73
CA TRP A 423 -5.23 0.02 -15.57
C TRP A 423 -3.70 -0.05 -15.59
N THR A 424 -3.13 -1.20 -15.98
CA THR A 424 -1.66 -1.36 -16.11
C THR A 424 -1.08 -0.35 -17.09
N ALA A 425 -1.65 -0.29 -18.30
CA ALA A 425 -1.19 0.63 -19.34
C ALA A 425 -1.25 2.10 -18.88
N GLN A 426 -2.33 2.49 -18.20
CA GLN A 426 -2.47 3.85 -17.69
C GLN A 426 -1.45 4.17 -16.59
N ILE A 427 -1.23 3.24 -15.66
CA ILE A 427 -0.26 3.40 -14.57
C ILE A 427 1.14 3.59 -15.15
N GLU A 428 1.53 2.78 -16.14
CA GLU A 428 2.82 2.93 -16.82
C GLU A 428 2.93 4.25 -17.58
N GLU A 429 1.87 4.69 -18.27
CA GLU A 429 1.82 6.01 -18.92
C GLU A 429 2.07 7.14 -17.90
N ASP A 430 1.46 7.06 -16.72
CA ASP A 430 1.64 8.05 -15.65
C ASP A 430 3.07 8.01 -15.07
N VAL A 431 3.64 6.83 -14.88
CA VAL A 431 5.05 6.65 -14.44
C VAL A 431 6.01 7.24 -15.46
N ASP A 432 5.85 6.90 -16.73
CA ASP A 432 6.68 7.39 -17.83
C ASP A 432 6.57 8.91 -17.97
N MET A 433 5.38 9.47 -17.75
CA MET A 433 5.18 10.92 -17.75
C MET A 433 6.00 11.61 -16.64
N TRP A 434 6.03 11.06 -15.43
CA TRP A 434 6.85 11.60 -14.33
C TRP A 434 8.33 11.60 -14.69
N TYR A 435 8.87 10.49 -15.20
CA TYR A 435 10.27 10.41 -15.62
C TYR A 435 10.57 11.27 -16.84
N LYS A 436 9.62 11.44 -17.77
CA LYS A 436 9.77 12.33 -18.93
C LYS A 436 9.84 13.80 -18.51
N LEU A 437 9.01 14.21 -17.54
CA LEU A 437 8.96 15.60 -17.09
C LEU A 437 10.15 15.98 -16.20
N TYR A 438 10.60 15.07 -15.34
CA TYR A 438 11.55 15.40 -14.28
C TYR A 438 12.87 14.60 -14.31
N GLY A 439 12.93 13.51 -15.07
CA GLY A 439 14.13 12.67 -15.21
C GLY A 439 14.69 12.23 -13.86
N ASP A 440 16.00 12.35 -13.70
CA ASP A 440 16.71 11.98 -12.47
C ASP A 440 16.43 12.91 -11.26
N ASN A 441 15.59 13.95 -11.42
CA ASN A 441 15.22 14.82 -10.30
C ASN A 441 14.17 14.19 -9.37
N ILE A 442 13.53 13.09 -9.78
CA ILE A 442 12.70 12.26 -8.91
C ILE A 442 13.46 10.98 -8.52
N GLY A 443 13.21 10.50 -7.31
CA GLY A 443 13.82 9.28 -6.78
C GLY A 443 12.94 8.04 -6.86
N GLY A 444 11.69 8.17 -7.35
CA GLY A 444 10.75 7.06 -7.46
C GLY A 444 9.31 7.52 -7.66
N ILE A 445 8.38 6.59 -7.45
CA ILE A 445 6.93 6.77 -7.61
C ILE A 445 6.23 6.38 -6.30
N PHE A 446 5.19 7.13 -5.94
CA PHE A 446 4.23 6.78 -4.90
C PHE A 446 2.93 6.32 -5.58
N PHE A 447 2.60 5.05 -5.43
CA PHE A 447 1.34 4.49 -5.91
C PHE A 447 0.26 4.67 -4.84
N ASP A 448 -0.74 5.49 -5.15
CA ASP A 448 -1.91 5.69 -4.30
C ASP A 448 -3.03 4.71 -4.66
N GLU A 449 -3.94 4.49 -3.71
CA GLU A 449 -5.07 3.56 -3.81
C GLU A 449 -4.62 2.12 -4.13
N GLY A 450 -3.51 1.67 -3.54
CA GLY A 450 -3.01 0.31 -3.74
C GLY A 450 -3.99 -0.76 -3.26
N TRP A 451 -4.19 -1.80 -4.07
CA TRP A 451 -5.09 -2.91 -3.73
C TRP A 451 -4.40 -3.93 -2.80
N PRO A 452 -4.92 -4.18 -1.58
CA PRO A 452 -4.20 -4.91 -0.54
C PRO A 452 -4.06 -6.42 -0.76
N GLU A 453 -4.82 -6.99 -1.71
CA GLU A 453 -4.85 -8.43 -1.96
C GLU A 453 -4.00 -8.82 -3.16
N CYS A 454 -3.52 -10.07 -3.18
CA CYS A 454 -2.65 -10.56 -4.26
C CYS A 454 -3.44 -10.97 -5.52
N GLY A 455 -4.75 -11.23 -5.39
CA GLY A 455 -5.55 -11.80 -6.47
C GLY A 455 -5.24 -13.26 -6.74
N ASP A 456 -5.96 -13.86 -7.70
CA ASP A 456 -5.74 -15.27 -8.02
C ASP A 456 -4.33 -15.45 -8.63
N ASN A 457 -3.54 -16.36 -8.05
CA ASN A 457 -2.14 -16.61 -8.45
C ASN A 457 -1.25 -15.35 -8.48
N ASN A 458 -1.47 -14.37 -7.58
CA ASN A 458 -0.68 -13.13 -7.48
C ASN A 458 -0.87 -12.11 -8.62
N GLU A 459 -1.93 -12.23 -9.43
CA GLU A 459 -2.18 -11.35 -10.57
C GLU A 459 -2.13 -9.83 -10.26
N TYR A 460 -2.60 -9.41 -9.08
CA TYR A 460 -2.56 -8.00 -8.68
C TYR A 460 -1.19 -7.59 -8.16
N ALA A 461 -0.47 -8.49 -7.49
CA ALA A 461 0.88 -8.22 -7.01
C ALA A 461 1.87 -8.08 -8.17
N ASP A 462 1.74 -8.93 -9.20
CA ASP A 462 2.59 -8.93 -10.39
C ASP A 462 2.46 -7.62 -11.20
N MET A 463 1.30 -6.97 -11.15
CA MET A 463 1.06 -5.69 -11.81
C MET A 463 1.90 -4.54 -11.28
N TYR A 464 2.21 -4.54 -9.98
CA TYR A 464 3.08 -3.53 -9.39
C TYR A 464 4.56 -3.77 -9.72
N ASN A 465 4.87 -4.81 -10.49
CA ASN A 465 6.23 -5.22 -10.84
C ASN A 465 6.43 -5.40 -12.37
N PRO A 466 6.37 -4.32 -13.18
CA PRO A 466 6.43 -4.43 -14.63
C PRO A 466 7.81 -4.75 -15.25
N GLU A 467 8.88 -4.94 -14.47
CA GLU A 467 10.25 -5.25 -14.94
C GLU A 467 11.08 -5.93 -13.82
N PRO A 468 12.28 -6.53 -14.03
CA PRO A 468 13.08 -7.15 -12.97
C PRO A 468 13.77 -6.12 -12.08
N ARG A 469 13.09 -5.00 -11.83
CA ARG A 469 13.43 -4.13 -10.74
C ARG A 469 12.79 -4.59 -9.43
N ILE A 470 11.74 -5.40 -9.35
CA ILE A 470 11.24 -5.80 -8.01
C ILE A 470 10.50 -7.17 -7.99
N ALA A 471 11.15 -8.33 -8.18
CA ALA A 471 10.52 -9.65 -7.93
C ALA A 471 10.86 -10.21 -6.50
N TYR A 472 10.02 -10.85 -5.67
CA TYR A 472 8.87 -11.78 -5.79
C TYR A 472 7.84 -11.56 -4.65
N SER A 473 6.61 -12.05 -4.81
CA SER A 473 5.49 -11.88 -3.87
C SER A 473 5.42 -12.91 -2.71
N ILE A 474 4.67 -12.51 -1.66
CA ILE A 474 3.53 -13.22 -1.01
C ILE A 474 2.61 -12.21 -0.28
N LEU A 475 3.05 -10.95 -0.10
CA LEU A 475 2.19 -9.78 0.16
C LEU A 475 2.71 -8.59 -0.68
N LEU A 476 1.93 -7.51 -0.83
CA LEU A 476 2.43 -6.16 -1.23
C LEU A 476 3.70 -5.72 -0.47
N ARG A 477 3.93 -6.37 0.68
CA ARG A 477 5.16 -6.30 1.47
C ARG A 477 6.41 -6.51 0.63
N ASP A 478 6.46 -7.34 -0.39
CA ASP A 478 7.75 -7.58 -1.08
C ASP A 478 7.84 -6.91 -2.45
N THR A 479 6.78 -6.21 -2.88
CA THR A 479 6.72 -5.46 -4.15
C THR A 479 6.99 -3.97 -4.02
N MET A 480 6.81 -3.37 -2.83
CA MET A 480 7.00 -1.93 -2.58
C MET A 480 8.15 -1.68 -1.62
N ASP A 481 8.98 -0.65 -1.82
CA ASP A 481 10.03 -0.29 -0.84
C ASP A 481 9.44 0.08 0.53
N THR A 482 8.32 0.82 0.50
CA THR A 482 7.62 1.36 1.67
C THR A 482 6.11 1.23 1.47
N LEU A 483 5.37 0.90 2.53
CA LEU A 483 3.91 0.82 2.56
C LEU A 483 3.32 1.86 3.50
N LEU A 484 2.34 2.63 3.02
CA LEU A 484 1.50 3.47 3.87
C LEU A 484 0.44 2.60 4.56
N THR A 485 0.69 2.22 5.82
CA THR A 485 -0.16 1.27 6.56
C THR A 485 -1.08 1.93 7.58
N PHE A 486 -0.96 3.24 7.76
CA PHE A 486 -1.86 4.00 8.63
C PHE A 486 -2.00 5.44 8.12
N GLU A 487 -3.24 5.88 7.94
CA GLU A 487 -3.59 7.23 7.49
C GLU A 487 -4.91 7.67 8.14
N LEU A 488 -4.86 8.04 9.43
CA LEU A 488 -6.04 8.47 10.20
C LEU A 488 -5.64 9.54 11.23
N ASN A 489 -6.63 10.08 11.95
CA ASN A 489 -6.41 11.11 12.96
C ASN A 489 -5.65 10.61 14.21
N TYR A 490 -5.14 11.56 14.98
CA TYR A 490 -4.46 11.36 16.26
C TYR A 490 -5.23 10.45 17.23
N ASP A 491 -6.53 10.69 17.44
CA ASP A 491 -7.33 9.90 18.38
C ASP A 491 -7.40 8.42 17.99
N SER A 492 -7.51 8.13 16.69
CA SER A 492 -7.47 6.77 16.16
C SER A 492 -6.10 6.15 16.32
N TYR A 493 -5.04 6.95 16.13
CA TYR A 493 -3.67 6.47 16.30
C TYR A 493 -3.36 6.06 17.75
N ILE A 494 -3.90 6.78 18.73
CA ILE A 494 -3.70 6.49 20.15
C ILE A 494 -4.62 5.37 20.62
N ASN A 495 -5.92 5.42 20.30
CA ASN A 495 -6.93 4.60 20.96
C ASN A 495 -7.46 3.43 20.13
N SER A 496 -7.29 3.49 18.81
CA SER A 496 -7.93 2.55 17.86
C SER A 496 -6.95 1.95 16.86
N TYR A 497 -5.64 1.99 17.16
CA TYR A 497 -4.63 1.44 16.28
C TYR A 497 -4.75 -0.09 16.19
N THR A 498 -4.86 -0.60 14.98
CA THR A 498 -4.77 -2.03 14.68
C THR A 498 -3.37 -2.34 14.17
N PRO A 499 -2.57 -3.16 14.88
CA PRO A 499 -1.28 -3.61 14.38
C PRO A 499 -1.42 -4.43 13.10
N ASN A 500 -0.41 -4.36 12.24
CA ASN A 500 -0.26 -5.31 11.14
C ASN A 500 -0.18 -6.74 11.71
N ASP A 501 -0.67 -7.73 10.98
CA ASP A 501 -0.52 -9.16 11.29
C ASP A 501 0.92 -9.67 11.07
N TRP A 502 1.86 -8.74 10.81
CA TRP A 502 3.27 -8.99 10.59
C TRP A 502 4.13 -7.85 11.11
N THR A 503 5.41 -8.15 11.35
CA THR A 503 6.40 -7.16 11.77
C THR A 503 7.50 -7.05 10.71
N PRO A 504 7.81 -5.84 10.20
CA PRO A 504 8.87 -5.67 9.22
C PRO A 504 10.24 -5.95 9.84
N SER A 505 11.13 -6.60 9.08
CA SER A 505 12.55 -6.73 9.44
C SER A 505 13.30 -5.40 9.32
N ASP A 506 12.84 -4.50 8.44
CA ASP A 506 13.33 -3.13 8.28
C ASP A 506 12.19 -2.12 8.56
N PRO A 507 12.31 -1.25 9.58
CA PRO A 507 11.25 -0.30 9.91
C PRO A 507 10.90 0.66 8.77
N ARG A 508 11.82 0.92 7.82
CA ARG A 508 11.56 1.74 6.63
C ARG A 508 10.44 1.18 5.76
N LYS A 509 10.03 -0.07 5.98
CA LYS A 509 8.90 -0.64 5.28
C LYS A 509 7.56 0.00 5.61
N LEU A 510 7.43 0.63 6.77
CA LEU A 510 6.19 1.21 7.23
C LEU A 510 6.25 2.72 7.22
N TRP A 511 5.25 3.32 6.58
CA TRP A 511 4.94 4.74 6.64
C TRP A 511 3.59 4.93 7.33
N HIS A 512 3.55 5.78 8.35
CA HIS A 512 2.31 6.27 8.94
C HIS A 512 2.14 7.77 8.69
N ILE A 513 0.91 8.18 8.39
CA ILE A 513 0.47 9.57 8.36
C ILE A 513 -0.56 9.75 9.49
N VAL A 514 -0.31 10.70 10.38
CA VAL A 514 -1.22 11.00 11.50
C VAL A 514 -1.57 12.49 11.47
N TYR A 515 -2.84 12.80 11.18
CA TYR A 515 -3.35 14.17 11.15
C TYR A 515 -4.08 14.54 12.45
N ASN A 516 -4.38 15.83 12.63
CA ASN A 516 -4.96 16.39 13.86
C ASN A 516 -4.12 16.09 15.12
N VAL A 517 -2.79 16.10 14.99
CA VAL A 517 -1.86 15.85 16.10
C VAL A 517 -1.48 17.17 16.76
N PRO A 518 -1.83 17.41 18.03
CA PRO A 518 -1.41 18.63 18.74
C PRO A 518 0.12 18.75 18.81
N GLU A 519 0.67 19.96 18.71
CA GLU A 519 2.12 20.18 18.76
C GLU A 519 2.76 19.57 20.02
N SER A 520 2.08 19.62 21.17
CA SER A 520 2.54 19.03 22.43
C SER A 520 2.68 17.51 22.40
N ALA A 521 2.00 16.82 21.49
CA ALA A 521 2.00 15.36 21.36
C ALA A 521 3.01 14.84 20.33
N VAL A 522 3.66 15.72 19.55
CA VAL A 522 4.57 15.34 18.46
C VAL A 522 5.67 14.37 18.92
N SER A 523 6.31 14.65 20.06
CA SER A 523 7.38 13.78 20.59
C SER A 523 6.87 12.43 21.09
N GLU A 524 5.66 12.39 21.63
CA GLU A 524 5.01 11.16 22.11
C GLU A 524 4.64 10.27 20.93
N VAL A 525 3.97 10.85 19.91
CA VAL A 525 3.55 10.14 18.70
C VAL A 525 4.75 9.61 17.92
N ALA A 526 5.83 10.39 17.79
CA ALA A 526 7.05 9.93 17.12
C ALA A 526 7.69 8.73 17.86
N SER A 527 7.70 8.77 19.19
CA SER A 527 8.22 7.66 20.02
C SER A 527 7.35 6.42 19.88
N LEU A 528 6.01 6.58 19.96
CA LEU A 528 5.05 5.50 19.80
C LEU A 528 5.11 4.87 18.40
N ALA A 529 5.27 5.69 17.35
CA ALA A 529 5.47 5.20 15.99
C ALA A 529 6.74 4.34 15.90
N LYS A 530 7.82 4.76 16.55
CA LYS A 530 9.06 3.98 16.60
C LYS A 530 8.88 2.65 17.35
N GLU A 531 8.12 2.62 18.45
CA GLU A 531 7.74 1.39 19.16
C GLU A 531 6.92 0.44 18.28
N ARG A 532 6.11 1.00 17.38
CA ARG A 532 5.33 0.25 16.37
C ARG A 532 6.15 -0.18 15.14
N GLY A 533 7.46 0.05 15.14
CA GLY A 533 8.36 -0.35 14.04
C GLY A 533 8.28 0.54 12.81
N VAL A 534 7.83 1.80 12.94
CA VAL A 534 7.58 2.71 11.83
C VAL A 534 8.83 3.51 11.46
N GLY A 535 9.24 3.42 10.20
CA GLY A 535 10.43 4.08 9.66
C GLY A 535 10.16 5.39 8.93
N PHE A 536 8.93 5.62 8.43
CA PHE A 536 8.52 6.91 7.86
C PHE A 536 7.31 7.46 8.60
N LEU A 537 7.33 8.74 8.95
CA LEU A 537 6.26 9.37 9.71
C LEU A 537 5.95 10.76 9.16
N GLN A 538 4.66 11.03 8.95
CA GLN A 538 4.13 12.37 8.70
C GLN A 538 3.21 12.74 9.86
N LEU A 539 3.40 13.92 10.43
CA LEU A 539 2.53 14.51 11.43
C LEU A 539 2.05 15.88 10.95
N THR A 540 0.77 16.18 11.17
CA THR A 540 0.19 17.49 10.90
C THR A 540 -0.86 17.83 11.97
N ASP A 541 -0.96 19.11 12.33
CA ASP A 541 -2.02 19.66 13.16
C ASP A 541 -3.31 19.96 12.38
N ASP A 542 -3.26 19.81 11.05
CA ASP A 542 -4.41 20.02 10.17
C ASP A 542 -5.43 18.87 10.26
N SER A 543 -6.63 19.11 9.75
CA SER A 543 -7.79 18.23 9.85
C SER A 543 -8.46 18.00 8.50
N LEU A 544 -9.46 17.12 8.47
CA LEU A 544 -10.27 16.89 7.27
C LEU A 544 -11.00 18.18 6.84
N PRO A 545 -11.28 18.37 5.54
CA PRO A 545 -11.29 17.36 4.48
C PRO A 545 -9.94 17.09 3.80
N ASN A 546 -8.92 17.94 3.93
CA ASN A 546 -7.64 17.75 3.27
C ASN A 546 -6.47 18.19 4.16
N PRO A 547 -5.91 17.30 4.99
CA PRO A 547 -4.82 17.65 5.90
C PRO A 547 -3.44 17.80 5.21
N TYR A 548 -3.39 17.78 3.87
CA TYR A 548 -2.17 17.72 3.07
C TYR A 548 -1.98 18.95 2.16
N ASP A 549 -2.91 19.90 2.18
CA ASP A 549 -2.86 21.13 1.37
C ASP A 549 -2.16 22.30 2.07
N THR A 550 -1.83 22.16 3.35
CA THR A 550 -1.02 23.12 4.11
C THR A 550 0.18 22.46 4.79
N LEU A 551 1.18 23.28 5.11
CA LEU A 551 2.30 22.88 5.96
C LEU A 551 2.11 23.49 7.36
N PRO A 552 2.27 22.71 8.45
CA PRO A 552 2.21 23.23 9.81
C PRO A 552 3.12 24.44 10.05
N ALA A 553 2.83 25.18 11.12
CA ALA A 553 3.66 26.31 11.53
C ALA A 553 5.13 25.91 11.75
N ASP A 554 6.05 26.87 11.64
CA ASP A 554 7.49 26.58 11.75
C ASP A 554 7.86 25.92 13.09
N SER A 555 7.25 26.34 14.21
CA SER A 555 7.45 25.69 15.52
C SER A 555 7.11 24.21 15.50
N TYR A 556 6.00 23.85 14.85
CA TYR A 556 5.57 22.47 14.70
C TYR A 556 6.56 21.65 13.86
N VAL A 557 6.97 22.19 12.70
CA VAL A 557 7.94 21.54 11.83
C VAL A 557 9.27 21.32 12.57
N GLN A 558 9.74 22.31 13.35
CA GLN A 558 10.93 22.16 14.18
C GLN A 558 10.74 21.09 15.27
N SER A 559 9.59 21.05 15.94
CA SER A 559 9.24 20.01 16.92
C SER A 559 9.30 18.61 16.29
N MET A 560 8.77 18.45 15.07
CA MET A 560 8.81 17.19 14.32
C MET A 560 10.25 16.81 13.93
N MET A 561 11.03 17.75 13.38
CA MET A 561 12.45 17.56 13.01
C MET A 561 13.32 17.19 14.22
N ASN A 562 12.99 17.72 15.41
CA ASN A 562 13.69 17.39 16.66
C ASN A 562 13.33 16.00 17.19
N ALA A 563 12.05 15.59 17.06
CA ALA A 563 11.58 14.28 17.50
C ALA A 563 12.05 13.15 16.58
N ILE A 564 12.13 13.41 15.27
CA ILE A 564 12.45 12.42 14.25
C ILE A 564 13.91 12.60 13.81
N SER A 565 14.80 11.84 14.43
CA SER A 565 16.23 11.89 14.14
C SER A 565 16.53 11.21 12.81
N GLY A 566 16.37 11.90 11.67
CA GLY A 566 16.40 11.36 10.29
C GLY A 566 17.38 10.22 9.94
N GLY A 567 16.99 9.42 8.93
CA GLY A 567 17.75 8.33 8.31
C GLY A 567 17.95 8.50 6.79
N SER A 568 18.18 7.41 6.06
CA SER A 568 18.22 7.40 4.59
C SER A 568 17.22 6.39 4.02
N PRO A 569 16.56 6.69 2.88
CA PRO A 569 15.67 5.74 2.23
C PRO A 569 16.40 4.43 1.95
N LEU A 570 15.67 3.32 2.06
CA LEU A 570 16.15 2.07 1.47
C LEU A 570 16.04 2.25 -0.03
N ASN A 571 17.17 2.15 -0.74
CA ASN A 571 17.22 2.12 -2.19
C ASN A 571 17.98 0.84 -2.53
N THR A 572 17.23 -0.24 -2.62
CA THR A 572 17.76 -1.55 -3.03
C THR A 572 17.69 -1.66 -4.53
N ASP A 573 18.71 -2.29 -5.09
CA ASP A 573 18.69 -2.61 -6.50
C ASP A 573 17.52 -3.53 -6.83
N ALA A 574 17.18 -3.36 -8.08
CA ALA A 574 16.32 -4.17 -8.87
C ALA A 574 16.38 -5.70 -8.57
N ALA A 575 15.31 -6.35 -8.10
CA ALA A 575 15.33 -7.80 -7.91
C ALA A 575 15.31 -8.57 -9.25
N SER A 576 16.31 -9.42 -9.44
CA SER A 576 16.54 -10.14 -10.70
C SER A 576 15.42 -11.11 -11.07
N TRP A 577 15.18 -11.27 -12.37
CA TRP A 577 14.26 -12.29 -12.92
C TRP A 577 14.58 -13.71 -12.42
N THR A 578 13.56 -14.54 -12.24
CA THR A 578 13.74 -15.97 -11.98
C THR A 578 14.44 -16.59 -13.16
N SER A 579 15.46 -17.41 -12.91
CA SER A 579 16.07 -18.24 -13.95
C SER A 579 15.03 -19.16 -14.58
N GLY A 580 15.05 -19.31 -15.90
CA GLY A 580 14.15 -20.21 -16.63
C GLY A 580 14.42 -20.19 -18.13
N GLY A 581 13.61 -20.92 -18.89
CA GLY A 581 13.72 -20.95 -20.35
C GLY A 581 13.17 -19.67 -21.01
N ALA A 582 13.67 -19.37 -22.21
CA ALA A 582 13.14 -18.27 -23.03
C ALA A 582 11.67 -18.51 -23.38
N ALA A 583 10.93 -17.41 -23.52
CA ALA A 583 9.53 -17.46 -23.93
C ALA A 583 9.40 -17.82 -25.42
N GLY A 584 8.26 -18.42 -25.76
CA GLY A 584 7.87 -18.69 -27.14
C GLY A 584 7.52 -17.41 -27.92
N ALA A 585 7.28 -17.56 -29.22
CA ALA A 585 6.81 -16.45 -30.04
C ALA A 585 5.35 -16.09 -29.70
N VAL A 586 5.05 -14.79 -29.64
CA VAL A 586 3.68 -14.29 -29.54
C VAL A 586 3.04 -14.37 -30.93
N SER A 587 1.76 -14.76 -31.01
CA SER A 587 1.06 -14.90 -32.28
C SER A 587 -0.31 -14.23 -32.23
N GLY A 588 -0.89 -13.96 -33.40
CA GLY A 588 -2.27 -13.46 -33.49
C GLY A 588 -2.47 -12.03 -32.98
N LEU A 589 -1.42 -11.19 -32.96
CA LEU A 589 -1.59 -9.78 -32.60
C LEU A 589 -2.52 -9.11 -33.61
N SER A 590 -3.55 -8.44 -33.10
CA SER A 590 -4.56 -7.73 -33.87
C SER A 590 -5.01 -6.45 -33.16
N VAL A 591 -5.50 -5.49 -33.95
CA VAL A 591 -6.18 -4.29 -33.43
C VAL A 591 -7.66 -4.63 -33.29
N VAL A 592 -8.19 -4.49 -32.08
CA VAL A 592 -9.60 -4.71 -31.77
C VAL A 592 -10.40 -3.46 -32.08
N THR A 593 -9.96 -2.32 -31.54
CA THR A 593 -10.53 -0.99 -31.78
C THR A 593 -9.42 0.06 -31.76
N SER A 594 -9.68 1.20 -32.41
CA SER A 594 -8.84 2.39 -32.34
C SER A 594 -9.73 3.61 -32.28
N ASP A 595 -9.25 4.65 -31.62
CA ASP A 595 -10.02 5.86 -31.35
C ASP A 595 -9.17 7.14 -31.50
N TYR A 596 -9.66 8.31 -31.07
CA TYR A 596 -8.93 9.58 -31.16
C TYR A 596 -7.57 9.58 -30.47
N SER A 597 -7.44 8.87 -29.34
CA SER A 597 -6.22 8.90 -28.51
C SER A 597 -5.86 7.54 -27.90
N SER A 598 -6.49 6.46 -28.36
CA SER A 598 -6.25 5.13 -27.82
C SER A 598 -6.44 4.02 -28.86
N ALA A 599 -5.92 2.83 -28.55
CA ALA A 599 -6.20 1.63 -29.30
C ALA A 599 -6.17 0.38 -28.43
N GLN A 600 -7.13 -0.52 -28.66
CA GLN A 600 -7.18 -1.82 -28.01
C GLN A 600 -6.51 -2.88 -28.90
N LEU A 601 -5.56 -3.60 -28.32
CA LEU A 601 -4.78 -4.66 -28.95
C LEU A 601 -5.10 -5.99 -28.28
N SER A 602 -5.05 -7.09 -29.04
CA SER A 602 -5.20 -8.44 -28.51
C SER A 602 -4.28 -9.43 -29.23
N TRP A 603 -3.74 -10.42 -28.51
CA TRP A 603 -2.85 -11.46 -29.01
C TRP A 603 -3.13 -12.83 -28.37
N ASN A 604 -2.47 -13.88 -28.86
CA ASN A 604 -2.52 -15.21 -28.23
C ASN A 604 -1.38 -15.38 -27.23
N GLY A 605 -1.64 -16.12 -26.14
CA GLY A 605 -0.61 -16.41 -25.14
C GLY A 605 0.57 -17.22 -25.69
N ALA A 606 1.77 -16.97 -25.14
CA ALA A 606 3.01 -17.64 -25.52
C ALA A 606 3.47 -18.65 -24.45
N SER A 607 4.13 -19.74 -24.86
CA SER A 607 4.70 -20.73 -23.93
C SER A 607 5.85 -20.14 -23.11
N ASN A 608 5.98 -20.53 -21.84
CA ASN A 608 7.02 -20.03 -20.91
C ASN A 608 7.02 -18.50 -20.74
N ALA A 609 5.93 -17.82 -21.07
CA ALA A 609 5.79 -16.39 -20.80
C ALA A 609 5.59 -16.17 -19.30
N LEU A 610 6.37 -15.25 -18.72
CA LEU A 610 6.15 -14.64 -17.42
C LEU A 610 5.39 -13.32 -17.56
N GLY A 611 5.49 -12.68 -18.74
CA GLY A 611 4.76 -11.47 -19.10
C GLY A 611 4.89 -11.16 -20.59
N TYR A 612 4.33 -10.04 -21.00
CA TYR A 612 4.42 -9.50 -22.36
C TYR A 612 4.83 -8.04 -22.31
N HIS A 613 5.77 -7.68 -23.17
CA HIS A 613 6.08 -6.29 -23.48
C HIS A 613 5.37 -5.91 -24.78
N VAL A 614 4.62 -4.82 -24.75
CA VAL A 614 3.99 -4.20 -25.91
C VAL A 614 4.86 -3.05 -26.36
N TYR A 615 5.21 -3.05 -27.64
CA TYR A 615 6.12 -2.08 -28.22
C TYR A 615 5.40 -1.17 -29.20
N SER A 616 5.74 0.11 -29.19
CA SER A 616 5.46 1.07 -30.27
C SER A 616 6.77 1.44 -30.94
N GLY A 617 6.97 0.98 -32.18
CA GLY A 617 8.31 0.96 -32.77
C GLY A 617 9.25 0.06 -31.95
N ASP A 618 10.34 0.63 -31.43
CA ASP A 618 11.33 -0.09 -30.60
C ASP A 618 11.17 0.18 -29.09
N SER A 619 10.25 1.06 -28.70
CA SER A 619 10.03 1.43 -27.29
C SER A 619 8.93 0.56 -26.69
N VAL A 620 9.19 0.00 -25.50
CA VAL A 620 8.13 -0.58 -24.66
C VAL A 620 7.19 0.53 -24.21
N VAL A 621 5.89 0.32 -24.37
CA VAL A 621 4.83 1.26 -23.96
C VAL A 621 3.86 0.64 -22.95
N ALA A 622 3.96 -0.66 -22.73
CA ALA A 622 3.20 -1.40 -21.74
C ALA A 622 3.90 -2.73 -21.41
N SER A 623 3.93 -3.10 -20.14
CA SER A 623 4.31 -4.44 -19.67
C SER A 623 3.16 -5.08 -18.89
N VAL A 624 2.75 -6.29 -19.25
CA VAL A 624 1.63 -6.98 -18.59
C VAL A 624 1.97 -8.41 -18.18
N PRO A 625 1.39 -8.95 -17.08
CA PRO A 625 1.56 -10.33 -16.68
C PRO A 625 1.13 -11.34 -17.76
N SER A 626 1.66 -12.57 -17.68
CA SER A 626 1.40 -13.62 -18.69
C SER A 626 -0.07 -14.04 -18.84
N SER A 627 -0.91 -13.75 -17.84
CA SER A 627 -2.35 -13.98 -17.84
C SER A 627 -3.12 -13.01 -18.74
N MET A 628 -2.51 -11.88 -19.10
CA MET A 628 -3.14 -10.82 -19.90
C MET A 628 -2.71 -10.89 -21.36
N THR A 629 -3.70 -10.88 -22.24
CA THR A 629 -3.49 -10.99 -23.69
C THR A 629 -4.29 -9.95 -24.50
N THR A 630 -4.85 -8.96 -23.80
CA THR A 630 -5.58 -7.82 -24.37
C THR A 630 -5.24 -6.59 -23.54
N ILE A 631 -5.08 -5.44 -24.19
CA ILE A 631 -4.73 -4.18 -23.54
C ILE A 631 -5.21 -2.98 -24.37
N THR A 632 -5.56 -1.89 -23.70
CA THR A 632 -5.88 -0.60 -24.32
C THR A 632 -4.76 0.39 -24.07
N ILE A 633 -4.04 0.76 -25.12
CA ILE A 633 -2.96 1.76 -25.06
C ILE A 633 -3.58 3.15 -25.19
N GLY A 634 -3.40 4.00 -24.18
CA GLY A 634 -3.82 5.40 -24.13
C GLY A 634 -2.73 6.37 -24.59
N GLY A 635 -2.99 7.67 -24.42
CA GLY A 635 -1.98 8.72 -24.64
C GLY A 635 -1.49 8.88 -26.09
N LEU A 636 -2.16 8.27 -27.06
CA LEU A 636 -1.77 8.34 -28.47
C LEU A 636 -2.18 9.70 -29.06
N ALA A 637 -1.32 10.27 -29.91
CA ALA A 637 -1.66 11.49 -30.63
C ALA A 637 -2.76 11.19 -31.67
N SER A 638 -3.73 12.09 -31.80
CA SER A 638 -4.81 12.00 -32.78
C SER A 638 -4.31 12.14 -34.22
N GLY A 639 -5.03 11.54 -35.18
CA GLY A 639 -4.70 11.58 -36.60
C GLY A 639 -3.32 11.00 -36.94
N THR A 640 -2.78 10.11 -36.11
CA THR A 640 -1.41 9.61 -36.18
C THR A 640 -1.38 8.09 -36.38
N SER A 641 -0.39 7.61 -37.14
CA SER A 641 -0.19 6.18 -37.39
C SER A 641 0.89 5.62 -36.47
N TYR A 642 0.58 4.49 -35.80
CA TYR A 642 1.46 3.78 -34.90
C TYR A 642 1.63 2.33 -35.34
N MET A 643 2.82 1.77 -35.10
CA MET A 643 3.11 0.36 -35.37
C MET A 643 3.41 -0.35 -34.06
N PHE A 644 2.57 -1.35 -33.74
CA PHE A 644 2.70 -2.12 -32.52
C PHE A 644 3.16 -3.54 -32.79
N HIS A 645 3.99 -4.08 -31.90
CA HIS A 645 4.31 -5.50 -31.82
C HIS A 645 4.44 -5.93 -30.36
N VAL A 646 4.33 -7.23 -30.10
CA VAL A 646 4.37 -7.77 -28.73
C VAL A 646 5.43 -8.86 -28.66
N SER A 647 6.21 -8.87 -27.58
CA SER A 647 7.17 -9.93 -27.28
C SER A 647 6.89 -10.50 -25.88
N ALA A 648 6.94 -11.82 -25.75
CA ALA A 648 6.84 -12.48 -24.46
C ALA A 648 8.18 -12.41 -23.71
N VAL A 649 8.12 -12.26 -22.39
CA VAL A 649 9.29 -12.30 -21.50
C VAL A 649 9.34 -13.65 -20.82
N GLY A 650 10.46 -14.36 -20.91
CA GLY A 650 10.68 -15.66 -20.27
C GLY A 650 11.63 -15.59 -19.08
N GLY A 651 12.12 -16.74 -18.63
CA GLY A 651 13.04 -16.82 -17.51
C GLY A 651 14.34 -16.05 -17.74
N GLY A 652 14.86 -15.44 -16.68
CA GLY A 652 16.04 -14.57 -16.71
C GLY A 652 15.79 -13.24 -17.45
N GLY A 653 14.55 -12.92 -17.78
CA GLY A 653 14.20 -11.74 -18.58
C GLY A 653 14.43 -11.92 -20.08
N SER A 654 14.64 -13.16 -20.51
CA SER A 654 14.94 -13.44 -21.92
C SER A 654 13.69 -13.25 -22.79
N LEU A 655 13.79 -12.35 -23.78
CA LEU A 655 12.71 -12.08 -24.71
C LEU A 655 12.54 -13.22 -25.71
N GLY A 656 11.29 -13.62 -25.94
CA GLY A 656 10.88 -14.46 -27.05
C GLY A 656 10.91 -13.71 -28.38
N SER A 657 10.58 -14.41 -29.47
CA SER A 657 10.44 -13.75 -30.78
C SER A 657 9.20 -12.85 -30.81
N ALA A 658 9.36 -11.66 -31.41
CA ALA A 658 8.28 -10.71 -31.61
C ALA A 658 7.13 -11.31 -32.44
N SER A 659 5.92 -10.83 -32.17
CA SER A 659 4.72 -11.08 -32.96
C SER A 659 4.80 -10.49 -34.37
N ASN A 660 3.75 -10.70 -35.17
CA ASN A 660 3.48 -9.81 -36.30
C ASN A 660 3.30 -8.36 -35.82
N THR A 661 3.62 -7.39 -36.68
CA THR A 661 3.34 -5.98 -36.45
C THR A 661 1.92 -5.63 -36.89
N VAL A 662 1.24 -4.78 -36.14
CA VAL A 662 -0.05 -4.19 -36.51
C VAL A 662 0.04 -2.68 -36.62
N THR A 663 -0.70 -2.10 -37.55
CA THR A 663 -0.79 -0.64 -37.72
C THR A 663 -2.10 -0.14 -37.14
N VAL A 664 -2.00 0.82 -36.23
CA VAL A 664 -3.11 1.57 -35.66
C VAL A 664 -3.11 2.97 -36.27
N ASN A 665 -4.27 3.46 -36.70
CA ASN A 665 -4.44 4.85 -37.11
C ASN A 665 -5.47 5.48 -36.19
N THR A 666 -5.06 6.46 -35.39
CA THR A 666 -5.97 7.19 -34.51
C THR A 666 -6.84 8.15 -35.32
N GLU A 667 -8.05 8.41 -34.81
CA GLU A 667 -8.98 9.32 -35.49
C GLU A 667 -8.47 10.76 -35.48
N SER A 668 -8.79 11.52 -36.54
CA SER A 668 -8.45 12.95 -36.61
C SER A 668 -9.48 13.79 -35.87
N LEU A 669 -9.02 14.72 -35.05
CA LEU A 669 -9.91 15.63 -34.31
C LEU A 669 -10.70 16.55 -35.26
N PRO A 670 -12.03 16.69 -35.09
CA PRO A 670 -12.84 17.64 -35.85
C PRO A 670 -12.33 19.08 -35.64
N GLY A 671 -11.91 19.74 -36.72
CA GLY A 671 -11.34 21.09 -36.65
C GLY A 671 -10.06 21.19 -35.79
N GLY A 672 -9.40 20.07 -35.49
CA GLY A 672 -8.24 20.04 -34.57
C GLY A 672 -8.61 20.28 -33.10
N LYS A 673 -9.90 20.24 -32.74
CA LYS A 673 -10.40 20.51 -31.38
C LYS A 673 -10.69 19.22 -30.62
N THR A 674 -10.35 19.20 -29.33
CA THR A 674 -10.62 18.08 -28.41
C THR A 674 -11.96 18.19 -27.71
N VAL A 675 -12.52 19.40 -27.65
CA VAL A 675 -13.86 19.70 -27.11
C VAL A 675 -14.72 20.25 -28.24
N VAL A 676 -15.81 19.56 -28.55
CA VAL A 676 -16.70 19.87 -29.68
C VAL A 676 -18.16 19.65 -29.30
N ASN A 677 -19.09 19.95 -30.22
CA ASN A 677 -20.53 19.69 -30.07
C ASN A 677 -21.10 20.19 -28.73
N TYR A 678 -20.67 21.38 -28.31
CA TYR A 678 -21.12 21.97 -27.07
C TYR A 678 -22.29 22.92 -27.30
N ASP A 679 -23.31 22.84 -26.45
CA ASP A 679 -24.48 23.70 -26.49
C ASP A 679 -25.14 23.83 -25.13
N SER A 680 -25.97 24.87 -24.98
CA SER A 680 -26.78 25.10 -23.80
C SER A 680 -28.26 25.08 -24.15
N SER A 681 -29.06 24.49 -23.26
CA SER A 681 -30.51 24.45 -23.32
C SER A 681 -31.08 25.00 -22.00
N PRO A 682 -31.14 26.33 -21.84
CA PRO A 682 -31.58 26.96 -20.60
C PRO A 682 -33.10 27.04 -20.47
N SER A 683 -33.59 26.88 -19.23
CA SER A 683 -34.96 27.22 -18.82
C SER A 683 -34.92 28.31 -17.75
N ALA A 684 -36.08 28.73 -17.24
CA ALA A 684 -36.13 29.75 -16.19
C ALA A 684 -35.33 29.36 -14.94
N THR A 685 -35.35 28.09 -14.52
CA THR A 685 -34.82 27.64 -13.22
C THR A 685 -33.75 26.55 -13.32
N SER A 686 -33.51 25.99 -14.50
CA SER A 686 -32.54 24.91 -14.71
C SER A 686 -31.97 24.99 -16.12
N THR A 687 -30.75 24.51 -16.32
CA THR A 687 -30.07 24.52 -17.62
C THR A 687 -29.38 23.20 -17.84
N THR A 688 -29.55 22.64 -19.04
CA THR A 688 -28.73 21.53 -19.50
C THR A 688 -27.63 22.09 -20.39
N ILE A 689 -26.38 21.72 -20.12
CA ILE A 689 -25.24 22.00 -21.00
C ILE A 689 -24.63 20.66 -21.37
N GLN A 690 -24.25 20.51 -22.63
CA GLN A 690 -23.54 19.34 -23.11
C GLN A 690 -22.27 19.72 -23.88
N ALA A 691 -21.32 18.78 -23.96
CA ALA A 691 -20.13 18.87 -24.79
C ALA A 691 -19.55 17.48 -25.05
N ASP A 692 -18.96 17.26 -26.21
CA ASP A 692 -18.17 16.07 -26.48
C ASP A 692 -16.70 16.33 -26.14
N ILE A 693 -16.14 15.49 -25.28
CA ILE A 693 -14.73 15.52 -24.84
C ILE A 693 -14.01 14.31 -25.44
N LEU A 694 -13.33 14.50 -26.57
CA LEU A 694 -12.84 13.42 -27.43
C LEU A 694 -11.56 12.72 -26.94
N VAL A 695 -10.88 13.30 -25.96
CA VAL A 695 -9.65 12.76 -25.37
C VAL A 695 -9.70 12.92 -23.84
N PRO A 696 -9.03 12.06 -23.07
CA PRO A 696 -9.09 12.12 -21.62
C PRO A 696 -8.42 13.37 -21.04
N TYR A 697 -9.03 13.95 -20.00
CA TYR A 697 -8.49 15.07 -19.22
C TYR A 697 -8.58 14.76 -17.72
N SER A 698 -7.72 15.39 -16.92
CA SER A 698 -7.77 15.24 -15.45
C SER A 698 -8.92 16.03 -14.87
N PHE A 699 -9.20 17.20 -15.45
CA PHE A 699 -10.30 18.07 -15.04
C PHE A 699 -11.07 18.53 -16.27
N VAL A 700 -12.38 18.40 -16.21
CA VAL A 700 -13.32 19.07 -17.11
C VAL A 700 -14.20 19.95 -16.23
N ARG A 701 -14.07 21.27 -16.41
CA ARG A 701 -14.80 22.28 -15.66
C ARG A 701 -15.71 23.03 -16.59
N LEU A 702 -16.89 23.36 -16.09
CA LEU A 702 -17.82 24.24 -16.76
C LEU A 702 -17.84 25.57 -16.01
N TYR A 703 -17.49 26.66 -16.68
CA TYR A 703 -17.62 28.01 -16.13
C TYR A 703 -18.81 28.71 -16.76
N LEU A 704 -19.57 29.47 -15.97
CA LEU A 704 -20.60 30.37 -16.49
C LEU A 704 -20.10 31.80 -16.38
N TRP A 705 -20.20 32.54 -17.49
CA TRP A 705 -19.61 33.87 -17.64
C TRP A 705 -20.64 34.87 -18.16
N ASP A 706 -20.45 36.16 -17.91
CA ASP A 706 -21.42 37.19 -18.35
C ASP A 706 -20.81 38.36 -19.14
N SER A 707 -19.51 38.60 -18.95
CA SER A 707 -18.80 39.77 -19.45
C SER A 707 -17.35 39.45 -19.87
N VAL A 708 -16.78 40.30 -20.72
CA VAL A 708 -15.34 40.31 -21.04
C VAL A 708 -14.65 41.29 -20.10
N GLY A 709 -13.65 40.79 -19.37
CA GLY A 709 -13.05 41.49 -18.24
C GLY A 709 -13.90 41.44 -16.98
N CYS A 710 -13.26 41.38 -15.82
CA CYS A 710 -13.94 41.38 -14.51
C CYS A 710 -13.92 42.78 -13.88
N ASP A 711 -15.02 43.15 -13.23
CA ASP A 711 -15.06 44.27 -12.28
C ASP A 711 -14.74 43.75 -10.88
N PHE A 712 -13.46 43.79 -10.49
CA PHE A 712 -13.03 43.25 -9.20
C PHE A 712 -13.51 44.05 -7.98
N ASP A 713 -14.03 45.28 -8.17
CA ASP A 713 -14.46 46.15 -7.07
C ASP A 713 -15.92 45.89 -6.70
N THR A 714 -16.80 45.72 -7.70
CA THR A 714 -18.24 45.65 -7.49
C THR A 714 -18.88 44.31 -7.87
N ASP A 715 -18.26 43.54 -8.76
CA ASP A 715 -18.76 42.24 -9.21
C ASP A 715 -17.60 41.28 -9.52
N PRO A 716 -16.87 40.85 -8.49
CA PRO A 716 -15.66 40.08 -8.68
C PRO A 716 -16.00 38.69 -9.25
N GLY A 717 -15.18 38.24 -10.19
CA GLY A 717 -15.28 36.92 -10.80
C GLY A 717 -13.90 36.31 -11.07
N TRP A 718 -13.92 35.05 -11.48
CA TRP A 718 -12.72 34.35 -11.90
C TRP A 718 -12.48 34.54 -13.39
N SER A 719 -11.27 34.95 -13.77
CA SER A 719 -10.90 35.23 -15.16
C SER A 719 -10.52 33.95 -15.90
N VAL A 720 -11.17 33.69 -17.05
CA VAL A 720 -10.77 32.61 -17.97
C VAL A 720 -10.28 33.22 -19.29
N ASN A 721 -8.99 33.02 -19.57
CA ASN A 721 -8.34 33.64 -20.72
C ASN A 721 -8.72 32.96 -22.04
N PHE A 722 -9.00 33.76 -23.06
CA PHE A 722 -9.10 33.33 -24.46
C PHE A 722 -7.94 33.84 -25.32
N ASN A 723 -7.28 34.93 -24.92
CA ASN A 723 -6.04 35.44 -25.51
C ASN A 723 -5.13 35.97 -24.39
N ILE A 724 -3.88 36.31 -24.74
CA ILE A 724 -2.99 37.03 -23.83
C ILE A 724 -3.69 38.34 -23.44
N ASP A 725 -3.77 38.60 -22.12
CA ASP A 725 -4.42 39.75 -21.49
C ASP A 725 -5.93 39.93 -21.79
N HIS A 726 -6.59 38.95 -22.41
CA HIS A 726 -8.04 39.00 -22.65
C HIS A 726 -8.75 37.75 -22.10
N TYR A 727 -9.80 38.00 -21.33
CA TYR A 727 -10.48 36.99 -20.53
C TYR A 727 -11.96 37.31 -20.36
N VAL A 728 -12.75 36.27 -20.14
CA VAL A 728 -14.14 36.40 -19.68
C VAL A 728 -14.20 36.38 -18.16
N CYS A 729 -15.20 37.04 -17.58
CA CYS A 729 -15.47 37.00 -16.16
C CYS A 729 -16.48 35.92 -15.82
N THR A 730 -16.07 34.98 -14.96
CA THR A 730 -16.88 33.83 -14.57
C THR A 730 -17.33 33.93 -13.12
N HIS A 731 -18.59 33.58 -12.85
CA HIS A 731 -19.18 33.67 -11.51
C HIS A 731 -19.58 32.32 -10.93
N TYR A 732 -19.74 31.32 -11.79
CA TYR A 732 -20.05 29.96 -11.39
C TYR A 732 -19.08 28.99 -12.04
N MET A 733 -18.75 27.93 -11.31
CA MET A 733 -17.93 26.82 -11.78
C MET A 733 -18.63 25.51 -11.41
N VAL A 734 -18.61 24.55 -12.32
CA VAL A 734 -18.91 23.16 -12.01
C VAL A 734 -17.62 22.36 -12.09
N GLU A 735 -17.35 21.59 -11.04
CA GLU A 735 -16.29 20.59 -11.02
C GLU A 735 -16.86 19.29 -10.45
N GLY A 736 -16.73 18.20 -11.21
CA GLY A 736 -17.43 16.94 -10.91
C GLY A 736 -18.94 17.14 -10.85
N THR A 737 -19.55 16.79 -9.72
CA THR A 737 -20.99 16.96 -9.47
C THR A 737 -21.30 18.18 -8.60
N THR A 738 -20.35 19.08 -8.37
CA THR A 738 -20.53 20.21 -7.45
C THR A 738 -20.57 21.52 -8.22
N LEU A 739 -21.60 22.33 -7.95
CA LEU A 739 -21.73 23.69 -8.43
C LEU A 739 -21.20 24.65 -7.37
N TYR A 740 -20.31 25.54 -7.79
CA TYR A 740 -19.70 26.57 -6.98
C TYR A 740 -20.07 27.95 -7.48
N LYS A 741 -20.09 28.93 -6.57
CA LYS A 741 -20.16 30.36 -6.86
C LYS A 741 -18.86 31.02 -6.41
N TYR A 742 -18.32 31.88 -7.25
CA TYR A 742 -17.12 32.63 -6.91
C TYR A 742 -17.39 33.59 -5.75
N ASN A 743 -16.50 33.63 -4.76
CA ASN A 743 -16.61 34.51 -3.59
C ASN A 743 -15.28 35.22 -3.25
N GLY A 744 -14.32 35.19 -4.18
CA GLY A 744 -13.01 35.81 -3.99
C GLY A 744 -13.05 37.33 -4.10
N VAL A 745 -12.29 38.00 -3.25
CA VAL A 745 -12.04 39.45 -3.33
C VAL A 745 -10.57 39.67 -3.65
N LEU A 746 -10.27 40.53 -4.62
CA LEU A 746 -8.89 40.81 -5.02
C LEU A 746 -8.14 41.49 -3.85
N PRO A 747 -7.05 40.87 -3.32
CA PRO A 747 -6.30 41.48 -2.24
C PRO A 747 -5.60 42.77 -2.69
N GLU A 748 -5.46 43.74 -1.77
CA GLU A 748 -4.75 44.99 -2.06
C GLU A 748 -3.32 44.72 -2.55
N GLY A 749 -2.99 45.24 -3.73
CA GLY A 749 -1.69 45.05 -4.38
C GLY A 749 -1.54 43.73 -5.17
N SER A 750 -2.55 42.86 -5.19
CA SER A 750 -2.58 41.68 -6.06
C SER A 750 -3.02 42.06 -7.47
N THR A 751 -2.47 41.38 -8.48
CA THR A 751 -2.93 41.42 -9.87
C THR A 751 -3.68 40.14 -10.29
N ALA A 752 -3.74 39.15 -9.40
CA ALA A 752 -4.39 37.87 -9.65
C ALA A 752 -5.59 37.67 -8.69
N PRO A 753 -6.79 37.37 -9.21
CA PRO A 753 -7.92 36.98 -8.37
C PRO A 753 -7.57 35.70 -7.59
N PRO A 754 -7.96 35.60 -6.30
CA PRO A 754 -7.72 34.38 -5.54
C PRO A 754 -8.61 33.23 -6.03
N TRP A 755 -8.11 32.00 -5.97
CA TRP A 755 -8.94 30.81 -6.20
C TRP A 755 -9.86 30.59 -5.00
N SER A 756 -11.06 31.18 -5.04
CA SER A 756 -12.01 31.19 -3.92
C SER A 756 -13.42 30.91 -4.40
N TRP A 757 -13.97 29.80 -3.93
CA TRP A 757 -15.23 29.24 -4.41
C TRP A 757 -16.08 28.75 -3.23
N GLU A 758 -17.35 29.12 -3.22
CA GLU A 758 -18.34 28.64 -2.26
C GLU A 758 -19.22 27.57 -2.90
N VAL A 759 -19.42 26.45 -2.20
CA VAL A 759 -20.33 25.39 -2.66
C VAL A 759 -21.77 25.90 -2.63
N VAL A 760 -22.46 25.81 -3.77
CA VAL A 760 -23.86 26.22 -3.90
C VAL A 760 -24.78 25.01 -3.79
N SER A 761 -24.53 23.98 -4.59
CA SER A 761 -25.39 22.80 -4.68
C SER A 761 -24.69 21.66 -5.44
N THR A 762 -25.36 20.51 -5.52
CA THR A 762 -24.95 19.37 -6.35
C THR A 762 -25.72 19.40 -7.68
N ILE A 763 -25.07 18.95 -8.75
CA ILE A 763 -25.63 18.85 -10.12
C ILE A 763 -25.67 17.40 -10.58
N THR A 764 -26.41 17.12 -11.65
CA THR A 764 -26.32 15.83 -12.35
C THR A 764 -25.31 15.93 -13.48
N LEU A 765 -24.36 15.00 -13.52
CA LEU A 765 -23.41 14.82 -14.61
C LEU A 765 -23.58 13.43 -15.19
N ASP A 766 -24.10 13.35 -16.41
CA ASP A 766 -24.22 12.11 -17.17
C ASP A 766 -23.11 12.07 -18.24
N ILE A 767 -22.31 11.00 -18.26
CA ILE A 767 -21.26 10.79 -19.26
C ILE A 767 -21.62 9.54 -20.07
N THR A 768 -21.73 9.67 -21.39
CA THR A 768 -22.01 8.54 -22.29
C THR A 768 -21.11 8.63 -23.51
N GLY A 769 -20.16 7.70 -23.64
CA GLY A 769 -19.10 7.80 -24.64
C GLY A 769 -18.32 9.09 -24.42
N TYR A 770 -18.28 9.96 -25.43
CA TYR A 770 -17.64 11.27 -25.37
C TYR A 770 -18.50 12.39 -24.79
N THR A 771 -19.81 12.19 -24.73
CA THR A 771 -20.74 13.27 -24.40
C THR A 771 -20.84 13.42 -22.89
N TYR A 772 -20.44 14.59 -22.41
CA TYR A 772 -20.66 15.07 -21.06
C TYR A 772 -21.92 15.90 -21.06
N LYS A 773 -22.83 15.63 -20.12
CA LYS A 773 -24.08 16.36 -19.96
C LYS A 773 -24.26 16.80 -18.52
N TRP A 774 -24.17 18.11 -18.29
CA TRP A 774 -24.41 18.76 -17.01
C TRP A 774 -25.84 19.27 -16.93
N THR A 775 -26.55 18.94 -15.85
CA THR A 775 -27.87 19.51 -15.54
C THR A 775 -27.75 20.38 -14.29
N LEU A 776 -27.80 21.69 -14.49
CA LEU A 776 -27.60 22.71 -13.46
C LEU A 776 -28.94 23.13 -12.84
N PRO A 777 -29.00 23.36 -11.52
CA PRO A 777 -30.12 24.01 -10.84
C PRO A 777 -30.06 25.55 -10.97
N LEU A 778 -29.56 26.03 -12.12
CA LEU A 778 -29.47 27.44 -12.49
C LEU A 778 -30.11 27.63 -13.86
N GLY A 779 -30.83 28.73 -14.03
CA GLY A 779 -31.48 29.09 -15.29
C GLY A 779 -31.58 30.59 -15.47
N THR A 780 -32.23 31.01 -16.55
CA THR A 780 -32.27 32.41 -17.02
C THR A 780 -32.88 33.40 -16.04
N SER A 781 -33.63 32.93 -15.02
CA SER A 781 -34.14 33.81 -13.96
C SER A 781 -33.08 34.27 -12.97
N THR A 782 -31.91 33.62 -12.95
CA THR A 782 -30.83 33.87 -11.98
C THR A 782 -29.55 34.32 -12.66
N PHE A 783 -29.15 33.64 -13.72
CA PHE A 783 -27.91 33.92 -14.46
C PHE A 783 -28.11 33.55 -15.93
N ASP A 784 -27.44 34.25 -16.85
CA ASP A 784 -27.44 33.86 -18.25
C ASP A 784 -26.55 32.63 -18.46
N THR A 785 -27.17 31.46 -18.41
CA THR A 785 -26.51 30.17 -18.57
C THR A 785 -26.27 29.79 -20.04
N SER A 786 -26.60 30.67 -20.99
CA SER A 786 -26.24 30.48 -22.40
C SER A 786 -24.78 30.77 -22.69
N LYS A 787 -24.12 31.53 -21.80
CA LYS A 787 -22.71 31.88 -21.87
C LYS A 787 -21.89 30.99 -20.94
N PHE A 788 -21.10 30.10 -21.51
CA PHE A 788 -20.28 29.17 -20.74
C PHE A 788 -18.92 28.90 -21.38
N VAL A 789 -18.02 28.31 -20.58
CA VAL A 789 -16.73 27.80 -21.03
C VAL A 789 -16.59 26.36 -20.56
N VAL A 790 -16.35 25.44 -21.49
CA VAL A 790 -15.88 24.09 -21.16
C VAL A 790 -14.37 24.15 -21.15
N GLN A 791 -13.79 24.13 -19.96
CA GLN A 791 -12.35 24.08 -19.76
C GLN A 791 -11.92 22.64 -19.47
N ALA A 792 -10.99 22.13 -20.27
CA ALA A 792 -10.40 20.82 -20.08
C ALA A 792 -8.88 20.95 -19.88
N GLN A 793 -8.34 20.30 -18.85
CA GLN A 793 -6.91 20.43 -18.50
C GLN A 793 -6.35 19.16 -17.82
N GLY A 794 -5.02 19.07 -17.77
CA GLY A 794 -4.29 17.98 -17.13
C GLY A 794 -3.47 17.19 -18.15
N TYR A 795 -3.87 15.94 -18.39
CA TYR A 795 -3.15 15.01 -19.30
C TYR A 795 -2.93 15.54 -20.72
N ASN A 796 -3.89 16.30 -21.23
CA ASN A 796 -3.82 16.97 -22.52
C ASN A 796 -3.67 18.49 -22.34
N PRO A 797 -3.15 19.21 -23.36
CA PRO A 797 -3.00 20.66 -23.30
C PRO A 797 -4.30 21.37 -22.89
N LEU A 798 -4.17 22.37 -22.02
CA LEU A 798 -5.28 23.21 -21.57
C LEU A 798 -6.08 23.70 -22.78
N THR A 799 -7.37 23.43 -22.76
CA THR A 799 -8.31 23.80 -23.82
C THR A 799 -9.50 24.49 -23.20
N ASN A 800 -9.85 25.66 -23.73
CA ASN A 800 -11.06 26.39 -23.38
C ASN A 800 -11.96 26.43 -24.62
N ALA A 801 -13.12 25.80 -24.55
CA ALA A 801 -14.18 25.92 -25.55
C ALA A 801 -15.22 26.92 -25.05
N PHE A 802 -15.29 28.08 -25.71
CA PHE A 802 -16.19 29.16 -25.34
C PHE A 802 -17.48 29.07 -26.13
N GLU A 803 -18.59 29.32 -25.44
CA GLU A 803 -19.89 29.57 -26.05
C GLU A 803 -20.49 30.81 -25.38
N PRO A 804 -20.82 31.86 -26.13
CA PRO A 804 -20.32 32.15 -27.49
C PRO A 804 -18.80 32.39 -27.50
N ASP A 805 -18.14 32.24 -28.65
CA ASP A 805 -16.69 32.45 -28.79
C ASP A 805 -16.32 33.95 -28.74
N PRO A 806 -15.65 34.45 -27.70
CA PRO A 806 -15.28 35.86 -27.59
C PRO A 806 -14.21 36.27 -28.61
N THR A 807 -13.47 35.32 -29.20
CA THR A 807 -12.44 35.61 -30.22
C THR A 807 -13.05 35.96 -31.58
N ALA A 808 -14.33 35.68 -31.78
CA ALA A 808 -15.06 36.11 -32.97
C ALA A 808 -15.29 37.63 -33.02
N TYR A 809 -14.93 38.36 -31.94
CA TYR A 809 -15.10 39.80 -31.84
C TYR A 809 -13.75 40.50 -31.73
N ASP A 810 -13.60 41.61 -32.44
CA ASP A 810 -12.49 42.55 -32.25
C ASP A 810 -13.05 43.92 -31.90
N CYS A 811 -12.33 44.69 -31.08
CA CYS A 811 -12.72 46.05 -30.75
C CYS A 811 -11.93 47.09 -31.54
N GLU A 812 -11.48 46.69 -32.74
CA GLU A 812 -10.75 47.56 -33.65
C GLU A 812 -11.69 48.57 -34.31
N GLY A 813 -11.11 49.67 -34.75
CA GLY A 813 -11.87 50.72 -35.41
C GLY A 813 -11.07 51.99 -35.58
N SER A 814 -11.74 53.00 -36.12
CA SER A 814 -11.15 54.32 -36.27
C SER A 814 -10.79 54.93 -34.91
N THR A 815 -9.67 55.64 -34.84
CA THR A 815 -9.35 56.47 -33.66
C THR A 815 -10.43 57.51 -33.36
N MET A 816 -11.24 57.87 -34.37
CA MET A 816 -12.37 58.79 -34.25
C MET A 816 -13.60 58.18 -33.56
N CYS A 817 -13.61 56.89 -33.26
CA CYS A 817 -14.62 56.27 -32.41
C CYS A 817 -14.65 56.89 -30.99
N THR A 818 -13.58 57.62 -30.62
CA THR A 818 -13.49 58.41 -29.38
C THR A 818 -14.37 59.67 -29.37
N THR A 819 -14.98 60.04 -30.50
CA THR A 819 -15.85 61.24 -30.63
C THR A 819 -16.95 61.27 -29.57
N PRO A 820 -17.28 62.44 -28.99
CA PRO A 820 -18.43 62.60 -28.11
C PRO A 820 -19.74 62.14 -28.77
N ASP A 821 -20.65 61.57 -27.99
CA ASP A 821 -21.95 61.03 -28.45
C ASP A 821 -21.89 59.87 -29.47
N PHE A 822 -20.72 59.38 -29.84
CA PHE A 822 -20.54 58.29 -30.81
C PHE A 822 -21.41 57.06 -30.51
N VAL A 823 -21.41 56.58 -29.26
CA VAL A 823 -22.20 55.40 -28.88
C VAL A 823 -23.70 55.66 -29.03
N LYS A 824 -24.17 56.86 -28.65
CA LYS A 824 -25.59 57.24 -28.85
C LYS A 824 -25.98 57.22 -30.32
N TRP A 825 -25.07 57.67 -31.19
CA TRP A 825 -25.29 57.58 -32.63
C TRP A 825 -25.33 56.14 -33.12
N CYS A 826 -24.48 55.25 -32.60
CA CYS A 826 -24.54 53.83 -32.95
C CYS A 826 -25.87 53.19 -32.51
N ASP A 827 -26.30 53.48 -31.29
CA ASP A 827 -27.58 53.00 -30.76
C ASP A 827 -28.75 53.51 -31.61
N GLN A 828 -28.69 54.76 -32.06
CA GLN A 828 -29.72 55.32 -32.94
C GLN A 828 -29.68 54.70 -34.34
N ALA A 829 -28.48 54.48 -34.91
CA ALA A 829 -28.30 53.83 -36.20
C ALA A 829 -28.88 52.42 -36.22
N VAL A 830 -28.59 51.61 -35.20
CA VAL A 830 -29.07 50.22 -35.13
C VAL A 830 -30.58 50.16 -34.84
N ASN A 831 -31.12 51.06 -34.01
CA ASN A 831 -32.54 51.08 -33.67
C ASN A 831 -33.43 51.65 -34.79
N THR A 832 -32.84 52.30 -35.80
CA THR A 832 -33.55 52.79 -37.00
C THR A 832 -33.37 51.88 -38.22
N LEU A 833 -32.79 50.69 -38.05
CA LEU A 833 -32.78 49.64 -39.08
C LEU A 833 -34.20 49.14 -39.39
N GLN A 834 -34.39 48.59 -40.60
CA GLN A 834 -35.59 47.84 -40.95
C GLN A 834 -35.57 46.48 -40.25
N ARG A 835 -36.20 46.38 -39.08
CA ARG A 835 -36.26 45.19 -38.21
C ARG A 835 -37.23 44.13 -38.76
N ASN A 836 -36.70 43.17 -39.51
CA ASN A 836 -37.38 41.95 -39.94
C ASN A 836 -36.37 40.78 -40.06
N ASP A 837 -36.87 39.57 -40.30
CA ASP A 837 -36.06 38.35 -40.43
C ASP A 837 -35.69 38.01 -41.89
N GLN A 838 -35.91 38.93 -42.83
CA GLN A 838 -35.51 38.74 -44.23
C GLN A 838 -34.12 39.36 -44.45
N PRO A 839 -33.20 38.70 -45.20
CA PRO A 839 -31.90 39.28 -45.51
C PRO A 839 -32.07 40.48 -46.45
N SER A 840 -32.09 41.69 -45.88
CA SER A 840 -32.29 42.96 -46.60
C SER A 840 -31.02 43.81 -46.66
N TYR A 841 -29.99 43.44 -45.90
CA TYR A 841 -28.69 44.11 -45.88
C TYR A 841 -27.63 43.22 -46.53
N PHE A 842 -26.79 43.82 -47.39
CA PHE A 842 -25.78 43.10 -48.18
C PHE A 842 -24.42 43.79 -48.11
N ALA A 843 -23.34 43.01 -48.17
CA ALA A 843 -22.00 43.59 -48.23
C ALA A 843 -21.85 44.52 -49.43
N THR A 844 -21.04 45.57 -49.29
CA THR A 844 -20.82 46.59 -50.33
C THR A 844 -20.19 46.01 -51.59
N SER A 845 -19.45 44.90 -51.48
CA SER A 845 -18.92 44.11 -52.60
C SER A 845 -20.02 43.47 -53.47
N ALA A 846 -21.22 43.26 -52.93
CA ALA A 846 -22.39 42.73 -53.64
C ALA A 846 -23.20 43.81 -54.39
N ASN A 847 -22.76 45.08 -54.35
CA ASN A 847 -23.55 46.21 -54.83
C ASN A 847 -23.43 46.44 -56.35
N GLU A 848 -23.87 45.47 -57.15
CA GLU A 848 -23.91 45.60 -58.63
C GLU A 848 -25.06 46.50 -59.13
N SER A 849 -26.05 46.81 -58.28
CA SER A 849 -27.29 47.50 -58.67
C SER A 849 -27.53 48.87 -58.03
N GLY A 850 -26.79 49.26 -56.98
CA GLY A 850 -26.93 50.54 -56.29
C GLY A 850 -28.15 50.64 -55.35
N ILE A 851 -28.86 49.53 -55.10
CA ILE A 851 -30.12 49.49 -54.31
C ILE A 851 -29.92 48.86 -52.92
N ASN A 852 -28.80 48.17 -52.69
CA ASN A 852 -28.59 47.39 -51.47
C ASN A 852 -28.01 48.25 -50.33
N LEU A 853 -28.66 48.24 -49.17
CA LEU A 853 -28.15 48.86 -47.95
C LEU A 853 -27.14 47.91 -47.30
N SER A 854 -25.94 48.39 -46.98
CA SER A 854 -24.99 47.61 -46.17
C SER A 854 -25.24 47.75 -44.68
N GLY A 855 -26.12 48.66 -44.26
CA GLY A 855 -26.43 48.90 -42.87
C GLY A 855 -27.08 50.26 -42.69
N ASN A 856 -26.78 50.92 -41.57
CA ASN A 856 -27.25 52.25 -41.28
C ASN A 856 -26.18 53.07 -40.55
N CYS A 857 -26.33 54.39 -40.55
CA CYS A 857 -25.51 55.28 -39.75
C CYS A 857 -26.37 56.37 -39.09
N TRP A 858 -25.84 57.02 -38.06
CA TRP A 858 -26.40 58.24 -37.49
C TRP A 858 -25.29 59.21 -37.11
N GLY A 859 -25.54 60.52 -37.10
CA GLY A 859 -24.50 61.50 -36.81
C GLY A 859 -24.93 62.96 -36.80
N ASP A 860 -23.99 63.87 -37.07
CA ASP A 860 -24.16 65.34 -37.11
C ASP A 860 -23.83 65.97 -38.49
N GLN A 861 -23.98 65.23 -39.59
CA GLN A 861 -23.64 65.58 -40.99
C GLN A 861 -22.14 65.56 -41.30
N THR A 862 -21.28 65.59 -40.28
CA THR A 862 -19.82 65.51 -40.46
C THR A 862 -19.25 64.26 -39.82
N ARG A 863 -19.77 63.86 -38.67
CA ARG A 863 -19.30 62.77 -37.84
C ARG A 863 -20.49 61.88 -37.53
N GLY A 864 -20.28 60.57 -37.57
CA GLY A 864 -21.33 59.62 -37.23
C GLY A 864 -20.78 58.25 -36.86
N CYS A 865 -21.68 57.41 -36.38
CA CYS A 865 -21.46 55.99 -36.22
C CYS A 865 -22.23 55.21 -37.27
N GLY A 866 -21.59 54.24 -37.91
CA GLY A 866 -22.23 53.28 -38.78
C GLY A 866 -22.20 51.87 -38.18
N VAL A 867 -23.27 51.14 -38.42
CA VAL A 867 -23.39 49.69 -38.17
C VAL A 867 -23.71 49.04 -39.51
N PHE A 868 -22.81 48.21 -40.02
CA PHE A 868 -22.93 47.67 -41.37
C PHE A 868 -22.28 46.30 -41.53
N ILE A 869 -22.78 45.52 -42.49
CA ILE A 869 -22.19 44.27 -42.97
C ILE A 869 -21.11 44.55 -44.02
N GLN A 870 -20.03 43.78 -43.93
CA GLN A 870 -18.91 43.70 -44.85
C GLN A 870 -18.63 42.22 -45.18
N GLY A 871 -17.81 41.99 -46.20
CA GLY A 871 -17.46 40.64 -46.66
C GLY A 871 -17.59 40.49 -48.18
N ASP A 872 -17.68 39.25 -48.63
CA ASP A 872 -17.84 38.89 -50.04
C ASP A 872 -19.28 39.10 -50.55
N ALA A 873 -19.49 38.93 -51.87
CA ALA A 873 -20.76 39.23 -52.51
C ALA A 873 -21.96 38.37 -52.02
N HIS A 874 -21.71 37.26 -51.32
CA HIS A 874 -22.74 36.41 -50.73
C HIS A 874 -23.19 36.87 -49.33
N CYS A 875 -22.45 37.77 -48.69
CA CYS A 875 -22.71 38.20 -47.32
C CYS A 875 -24.01 39.01 -47.26
N SER A 876 -24.99 38.48 -46.54
CA SER A 876 -26.30 39.12 -46.32
C SER A 876 -26.80 38.86 -44.91
N ILE A 877 -27.57 39.80 -44.37
CA ILE A 877 -28.07 39.74 -42.99
C ILE A 877 -29.44 40.40 -42.88
N SER A 878 -30.27 39.88 -41.98
CA SER A 878 -31.55 40.51 -41.65
C SER A 878 -31.35 41.70 -40.72
N GLY A 879 -32.32 42.63 -40.68
CA GLY A 879 -32.24 43.76 -39.75
C GLY A 879 -32.32 43.33 -38.28
N ASN A 880 -32.99 42.21 -37.99
CA ASN A 880 -33.01 41.63 -36.65
C ASN A 880 -31.65 41.05 -36.25
N ASP A 881 -31.02 40.30 -37.15
CA ASP A 881 -29.70 39.72 -36.89
C ASP A 881 -28.62 40.80 -36.79
N MET A 882 -28.65 41.84 -37.63
CA MET A 882 -27.68 42.94 -37.53
C MET A 882 -27.79 43.68 -36.20
N TRP A 883 -29.02 43.83 -35.69
CA TRP A 883 -29.21 44.41 -34.37
C TRP A 883 -28.73 43.48 -33.25
N ASN A 884 -28.97 42.17 -33.35
CA ASN A 884 -28.45 41.20 -32.39
C ASN A 884 -26.92 41.19 -32.40
N ASP A 885 -26.29 41.19 -33.57
CA ASP A 885 -24.84 41.25 -33.73
C ASP A 885 -24.26 42.55 -33.14
N TYR A 886 -24.96 43.68 -33.31
CA TYR A 886 -24.59 44.93 -32.61
C TYR A 886 -24.58 44.74 -31.09
N GLN A 887 -25.61 44.12 -30.52
CA GLN A 887 -25.63 43.84 -29.08
C GLN A 887 -24.50 42.88 -28.68
N ASN A 888 -24.22 41.86 -29.50
CA ASN A 888 -23.18 40.88 -29.25
C ASN A 888 -21.78 41.51 -29.27
N ILE A 889 -21.49 42.42 -30.21
CA ILE A 889 -20.21 43.16 -30.24
C ILE A 889 -20.00 43.93 -28.92
N ARG A 890 -21.08 44.47 -28.33
CA ARG A 890 -21.02 45.18 -27.03
C ARG A 890 -20.89 44.21 -25.85
N ASN A 891 -21.76 43.20 -25.81
CA ASN A 891 -22.03 42.39 -24.61
C ASN A 891 -21.23 41.09 -24.54
N ILE A 892 -20.81 40.55 -25.69
CA ILE A 892 -19.98 39.35 -25.81
C ILE A 892 -18.56 39.77 -26.15
N GLY A 893 -18.37 40.65 -27.14
CA GLY A 893 -17.04 41.16 -27.51
C GLY A 893 -16.45 42.18 -26.54
N GLY A 894 -17.27 42.77 -25.65
CA GLY A 894 -16.82 43.79 -24.70
C GLY A 894 -16.49 45.14 -25.34
N CYS A 895 -16.88 45.37 -26.59
CA CYS A 895 -16.44 46.54 -27.34
C CYS A 895 -17.15 47.83 -26.93
N LYS A 896 -16.42 48.71 -26.23
CA LYS A 896 -16.97 49.94 -25.64
C LYS A 896 -17.32 51.01 -26.66
N ARG A 897 -16.77 51.00 -27.87
CA ARG A 897 -17.03 52.02 -28.89
C ARG A 897 -17.21 51.40 -30.27
N CYS A 898 -16.10 51.04 -30.89
CA CYS A 898 -16.04 50.37 -32.18
C CYS A 898 -15.64 48.93 -31.99
N GLY A 899 -15.96 48.12 -32.99
CA GLY A 899 -15.63 46.72 -33.02
C GLY A 899 -16.38 46.01 -34.11
N SER A 900 -15.99 44.77 -34.35
CA SER A 900 -16.57 43.93 -35.36
C SER A 900 -16.86 42.53 -34.83
N PHE A 901 -17.80 41.84 -35.48
CA PHE A 901 -18.11 40.42 -35.28
C PHE A 901 -17.86 39.65 -36.57
N HIS A 902 -16.91 38.73 -36.51
CA HIS A 902 -16.55 37.79 -37.57
C HIS A 902 -17.50 36.59 -37.52
N ARG A 903 -18.45 36.56 -38.45
CA ARG A 903 -19.42 35.47 -38.54
C ARG A 903 -18.81 34.25 -39.23
N GLU A 904 -19.31 33.07 -38.91
CA GLU A 904 -18.83 31.80 -39.48
C GLU A 904 -18.98 31.70 -41.00
N ASP A 905 -19.93 32.42 -41.58
CA ASP A 905 -20.15 32.51 -43.03
C ASP A 905 -19.14 33.41 -43.75
N GLY A 906 -18.16 33.98 -43.03
CA GLY A 906 -17.18 34.92 -43.57
C GLY A 906 -17.68 36.36 -43.66
N SER A 907 -18.93 36.64 -43.25
CA SER A 907 -19.46 37.99 -43.13
C SER A 907 -18.87 38.70 -41.91
N LEU A 908 -18.75 40.02 -42.00
CA LEU A 908 -18.24 40.86 -40.90
C LEU A 908 -19.25 41.95 -40.58
N ILE A 909 -19.75 42.00 -39.34
CA ILE A 909 -20.58 43.13 -38.87
C ILE A 909 -19.69 44.10 -38.13
N THR A 910 -19.69 45.37 -38.53
CA THR A 910 -18.76 46.37 -38.00
C THR A 910 -19.50 47.60 -37.48
N ILE A 911 -19.10 48.04 -36.28
CA ILE A 911 -19.43 49.33 -35.69
C ILE A 911 -18.22 50.24 -35.86
N ASN A 912 -18.32 51.28 -36.68
CA ASN A 912 -17.20 52.19 -36.92
C ASN A 912 -17.61 53.65 -37.13
N TYR A 913 -16.64 54.54 -37.04
CA TYR A 913 -16.79 55.93 -37.43
C TYR A 913 -17.06 56.06 -38.93
N VAL A 914 -18.07 56.86 -39.26
CA VAL A 914 -18.43 57.21 -40.64
C VAL A 914 -18.41 58.73 -40.79
N TYR A 915 -17.75 59.19 -41.84
CA TYR A 915 -17.76 60.59 -42.24
C TYR A 915 -18.99 60.89 -43.09
N SER A 916 -19.63 62.04 -42.86
CA SER A 916 -20.82 62.48 -43.61
C SER A 916 -22.00 61.49 -43.60
N CYS A 917 -22.39 61.05 -42.40
CA CYS A 917 -23.68 60.37 -42.24
C CYS A 917 -24.85 61.36 -42.38
N ASP A 918 -25.81 61.05 -43.25
CA ASP A 918 -26.93 61.96 -43.62
C ASP A 918 -28.30 61.52 -43.06
N ASN A 919 -28.33 60.51 -42.17
CA ASN A 919 -29.55 60.04 -41.53
C ASN A 919 -29.79 60.81 -40.23
N HIS A 920 -30.66 61.83 -40.31
CA HIS A 920 -30.94 62.81 -39.24
C HIS A 920 -32.40 62.87 -38.76
N TRP A 921 -33.27 62.00 -39.27
CA TRP A 921 -34.74 62.16 -39.17
C TRP A 921 -35.39 61.30 -38.10
#